data_AF-A0A1B1N6G5-F1
#
_entry.id   AF-A0A1B1N6G5-F1
#
_cell.length_a   1.000
_cell.length_b   1.000
_cell.length_c   1.000
_cell.angle_alpha   90.00
_cell.angle_beta   90.00
_cell.angle_gamma   90.00
#
_symmetry.space_group_name_H-M   'P 1'
#
loop_
_entity.id
_entity.type
_entity.pdbx_description
1 polymer ?
#
loop_
_entity_poly.entity_id
_entity_poly.type
_entity_poly.pdbx_seq_one_letter_code
_entity_poly.pdbx_strand_id
1 'polypeptide(L)'
;MGIRFNNQKLPGKFGMTVPASGVRKLHELRQGEKYVVTAGVIVNKQMHLSKDGSWHICTLYLTNYIASLATVYLTKDADEAQALMNEFHLQDSVRIYGNVDLYQGQLQLQLSGIQQVVGLEYVDSTVVKRVELQVFSKLSPLASIVDIKLLVKQAKQFGHEAVALTDLHSVQALPEFFKEARRAGIKPIAGATLSVLNPLPVVYAPQPRSCKLHEDCYVIFDLETTGLSSERHDIIQIGAVKVIRGEMVDSFSTYVRAKHAIPETIQALTAITENDLRDAPLLFDALLAFEAFIGDAILVAHNANFDLRFLHAIRQSLAMSPLANPVIDTLGLAKFLYPEFSAYNLKALADQLDVPLENHHQAQSDALATAGIFRKMLQALPLNMELSELHRQTKNQVYGYPFPVTLYAINPKGIRHLYRLLSLAHTDFLTKAAPQLPKAVIIEYHEGLLVSSPGFSGEVMTALMEHGEEAALQAIANYDFITVEPLPYAQPFIDSGLLHNEDEAKTFSSRLNELCNQTNKLLVAVGGVRHLNKHDHGLYSRFIQLRPYLSKNRPVFMPKAAPFLSTDELLDSFHYLPNAHRIVIDNALKVATQVEEFELLPDEMPLPDLPGAAETVRAIAYESAQQRYGASLPDFISKRLETEIQAIISCGYAVIYEAARQIVAEAKAKGHFVGSRGSVGSSLVAYLLGITEVNPLPPHYVCLNCHDVERSELCSSGSDLPEIRCRCGAEMHRDGQQIPFETFLGLSGEKMPDIDLNFSQEYQEQAHNHLRAIFGGNDSVIRIGTISTTKEQSIYNAMSKANISLNPAETAHLLQGLTGIKTTTGQHPGGLVIIPAHCQMEAFSPVHHPSNKKTAPVVTHFSKENLAHGLFKLDLLGQTEPFKLKKLYELTGVHPDSIPLSDAQVLQAFAQGRTLGIGEFNTELSRQMLMKIQPRTFGELVQISGLAHGTGVWEGNAKELFEHGFPLEQLISCRDDIMLTLENRGMERSVAFEVMETVRKGKKLQPELISEMRQTGLPSWYIAACRKINYLFPKAHAAAYAINAVKTMWYKLNTPLAFYAVCLTLDRDDFLLTNAFMPLNELGEKLNRQWKRVKSYRASVKERKQYRVNRMIHEARQSGIEFDRVRLYNSASTDFTIQSGKLVPPFAVLDGVGEAKVAVMLQERNQPFKNMTDLRTRGKAGKKLLEGLTKFGDLNDLF
;
A
#
# COMPACT_ATOMS: atom_id res chain seq x y z
N MET A 1 6.57 -28.38 -21.33
CA MET A 1 8.03 -28.35 -21.13
C MET A 1 8.29 -28.34 -19.64
N GLY A 2 8.86 -29.42 -19.07
CA GLY A 2 9.19 -29.49 -17.64
C GLY A 2 10.66 -29.17 -17.43
N ILE A 3 11.01 -28.56 -16.30
CA ILE A 3 12.39 -28.36 -15.86
C ILE A 3 13.10 -29.72 -15.87
N ARG A 4 14.19 -29.84 -16.64
CA ARG A 4 15.16 -30.91 -16.42
C ARG A 4 16.04 -30.46 -15.25
N PHE A 5 16.47 -31.39 -14.42
CA PHE A 5 17.39 -31.10 -13.33
C PHE A 5 18.75 -31.67 -13.74
N ASN A 6 19.82 -30.91 -13.54
CA ASN A 6 21.16 -31.42 -13.80
C ASN A 6 21.48 -32.49 -12.75
N ASN A 7 22.14 -33.58 -13.18
CA ASN A 7 22.52 -34.68 -12.31
C ASN A 7 23.75 -34.39 -11.42
N GLN A 8 24.28 -33.16 -11.47
CA GLN A 8 25.32 -32.72 -10.53
C GLN A 8 24.81 -32.75 -9.08
N LYS A 9 25.59 -33.42 -8.22
CA LYS A 9 25.31 -33.55 -6.80
C LYS A 9 25.85 -32.33 -6.05
N LEU A 10 25.00 -31.68 -5.26
CA LEU A 10 25.43 -30.69 -4.27
C LEU A 10 25.52 -31.32 -2.86
N PRO A 11 26.35 -30.79 -1.95
CA PRO A 11 26.41 -31.22 -0.56
C PRO A 11 25.13 -30.78 0.16
N GLY A 12 24.16 -31.69 0.24
CA GLY A 12 22.89 -31.51 0.93
C GLY A 12 22.05 -32.78 0.75
N LYS A 13 22.16 -33.72 1.69
CA LYS A 13 21.54 -35.05 1.62
C LYS A 13 20.93 -35.38 2.98
N PHE A 14 19.63 -35.63 2.96
CA PHE A 14 18.89 -36.06 4.14
C PHE A 14 18.13 -37.35 3.86
N GLY A 15 18.25 -38.34 4.75
CA GLY A 15 17.68 -39.67 4.58
C GLY A 15 18.44 -40.57 3.58
N MET A 16 17.70 -41.43 2.88
CA MET A 16 18.26 -42.43 1.95
C MET A 16 18.91 -41.79 0.72
N THR A 17 19.81 -42.53 0.05
CA THR A 17 20.40 -42.10 -1.23
C THR A 17 19.33 -41.95 -2.29
N VAL A 18 19.18 -40.73 -2.83
CA VAL A 18 18.25 -40.42 -3.92
C VAL A 18 18.87 -40.84 -5.27
N PRO A 19 18.26 -41.78 -6.02
CA PRO A 19 18.78 -42.20 -7.33
C PRO A 19 18.84 -41.06 -8.34
N ALA A 20 19.81 -41.09 -9.26
CA ALA A 20 20.00 -40.06 -10.29
C ALA A 20 19.24 -40.32 -11.60
N SER A 21 18.76 -41.55 -11.81
CA SER A 21 17.96 -41.96 -12.97
C SER A 21 16.50 -42.20 -12.57
N GLY A 22 15.60 -42.26 -13.56
CA GLY A 22 14.18 -42.54 -13.33
C GLY A 22 13.37 -41.38 -12.73
N VAL A 23 13.84 -40.14 -12.85
CA VAL A 23 13.14 -38.95 -12.33
C VAL A 23 11.84 -38.72 -13.12
N ARG A 24 10.70 -38.88 -12.45
CA ARG A 24 9.36 -38.64 -13.00
C ARG A 24 8.86 -37.23 -12.72
N LYS A 25 7.97 -36.70 -13.55
CA LYS A 25 7.36 -35.38 -13.33
C LYS A 25 6.21 -35.46 -12.32
N LEU A 26 6.03 -34.41 -11.51
CA LEU A 26 5.00 -34.38 -10.45
C LEU A 26 3.57 -34.69 -10.94
N HIS A 27 3.16 -34.15 -12.10
CA HIS A 27 1.82 -34.38 -12.67
C HIS A 27 1.61 -35.81 -13.24
N GLU A 28 2.67 -36.59 -13.40
CA GLU A 28 2.60 -37.96 -13.90
C GLU A 28 2.40 -38.98 -12.78
N LEU A 29 2.61 -38.58 -11.52
CA LEU A 29 2.52 -39.46 -10.36
C LEU A 29 1.07 -39.92 -10.12
N ARG A 30 0.93 -41.14 -9.60
CA ARG A 30 -0.36 -41.78 -9.32
C ARG A 30 -0.36 -42.38 -7.92
N GLN A 31 -1.55 -42.63 -7.38
CA GLN A 31 -1.71 -43.26 -6.07
C GLN A 31 -1.11 -44.68 -6.06
N GLY A 32 -0.45 -45.04 -4.96
CA GLY A 32 0.04 -46.40 -4.71
C GLY A 32 1.41 -46.69 -5.33
N GLU A 33 2.01 -45.72 -6.02
CA GLU A 33 3.36 -45.85 -6.56
C GLU A 33 4.41 -45.87 -5.44
N LYS A 34 5.28 -46.89 -5.46
CA LYS A 34 6.38 -47.05 -4.49
C LYS A 34 7.72 -46.70 -5.12
N TYR A 35 8.66 -46.24 -4.30
CA TYR A 35 10.05 -45.95 -4.70
C TYR A 35 10.16 -44.93 -5.85
N VAL A 36 9.28 -43.94 -5.84
CA VAL A 36 9.23 -42.87 -6.84
C VAL A 36 10.39 -41.92 -6.61
N VAL A 37 11.10 -41.60 -7.71
CA VAL A 37 12.04 -40.49 -7.76
C VAL A 37 11.39 -39.36 -8.53
N THR A 38 11.32 -38.17 -7.93
CA THR A 38 10.82 -36.97 -8.60
C THR A 38 11.66 -35.76 -8.20
N ALA A 39 11.44 -34.63 -8.86
CA ALA A 39 12.16 -33.40 -8.58
C ALA A 39 11.24 -32.19 -8.72
N GLY A 40 11.55 -31.16 -7.95
CA GLY A 40 10.78 -29.92 -7.91
C GLY A 40 11.51 -28.84 -7.13
N VAL A 41 10.93 -27.66 -7.13
CA VAL A 41 11.40 -26.50 -6.38
C VAL A 41 10.56 -26.37 -5.11
N ILE A 42 11.21 -26.13 -3.98
CA ILE A 42 10.52 -25.91 -2.70
C ILE A 42 9.81 -24.55 -2.72
N VAL A 43 8.48 -24.56 -2.60
CA VAL A 43 7.65 -23.34 -2.57
C VAL A 43 7.16 -22.98 -1.18
N ASN A 44 7.06 -23.98 -0.29
CA ASN A 44 6.67 -23.78 1.10
C ASN A 44 7.18 -24.95 1.96
N LYS A 45 7.37 -24.71 3.25
CA LYS A 45 7.74 -25.73 4.23
C LYS A 45 7.03 -25.49 5.56
N GLN A 46 6.53 -26.55 6.17
CA GLN A 46 5.81 -26.51 7.44
C GLN A 46 6.26 -27.63 8.35
N MET A 47 6.37 -27.34 9.65
CA MET A 47 6.62 -28.34 10.67
C MET A 47 5.56 -28.20 11.76
N HIS A 48 4.93 -29.31 12.14
CA HIS A 48 3.99 -29.35 13.26
C HIS A 48 4.09 -30.68 14.02
N LEU A 49 3.71 -30.66 15.29
CA LEU A 49 3.57 -31.87 16.10
C LEU A 49 2.24 -32.55 15.81
N SER A 50 2.24 -33.88 15.84
CA SER A 50 1.01 -34.68 15.86
C SER A 50 0.14 -34.32 17.08
N LYS A 51 -1.16 -34.64 17.02
CA LYS A 51 -2.11 -34.26 18.09
C LYS A 51 -1.75 -34.84 19.46
N ASP A 52 -1.11 -36.00 19.48
CA ASP A 52 -0.60 -36.70 20.66
C ASP A 52 0.85 -36.32 21.01
N GLY A 53 1.49 -35.45 20.21
CA GLY A 53 2.85 -34.96 20.42
C GLY A 53 3.96 -35.98 20.11
N SER A 54 3.62 -37.16 19.60
CA SER A 54 4.58 -38.27 19.43
C SER A 54 5.40 -38.20 18.13
N TRP A 55 4.96 -37.43 17.14
CA TRP A 55 5.63 -37.28 15.84
C TRP A 55 5.76 -35.83 15.42
N HIS A 56 6.93 -35.49 14.87
CA HIS A 56 7.17 -34.29 14.08
C HIS A 56 6.80 -34.54 12.62
N ILE A 57 5.87 -33.75 12.11
CA ILE A 57 5.37 -33.81 10.73
C ILE A 57 6.00 -32.67 9.96
N CYS A 58 7.01 -32.98 9.16
CA CYS A 58 7.70 -32.03 8.29
C CYS A 58 7.11 -32.14 6.88
N THR A 59 6.51 -31.06 6.38
CA THR A 59 5.90 -31.01 5.05
C THR A 59 6.66 -30.01 4.18
N LEU A 60 7.22 -30.49 3.08
CA LEU A 60 7.78 -29.66 2.01
C LEU A 60 6.80 -29.67 0.83
N TYR A 61 6.42 -28.49 0.37
CA TYR A 61 5.60 -28.35 -0.83
C TYR A 61 6.52 -28.10 -2.01
N LEU A 62 6.47 -28.99 -3.00
CA LEU A 62 7.28 -28.92 -4.21
C LEU A 62 6.42 -28.56 -5.39
N THR A 63 6.96 -27.77 -6.32
CA THR A 63 6.35 -27.55 -7.63
C THR A 63 7.34 -27.88 -8.74
N ASN A 64 6.82 -28.35 -9.87
CA ASN A 64 7.55 -28.32 -11.14
C ASN A 64 6.94 -27.30 -12.11
N TYR A 65 6.17 -26.35 -11.57
CA TYR A 65 5.44 -25.26 -12.24
C TYR A 65 4.30 -25.72 -13.15
N ILE A 66 4.07 -27.03 -13.25
CA ILE A 66 2.91 -27.63 -13.92
C ILE A 66 1.98 -28.23 -12.87
N ALA A 67 2.54 -28.89 -11.86
CA ALA A 67 1.83 -29.40 -10.70
C ALA A 67 2.69 -29.29 -9.44
N SER A 68 2.01 -29.30 -8.32
CA SER A 68 2.58 -29.18 -6.98
C SER A 68 2.18 -30.38 -6.13
N LEU A 69 3.10 -30.82 -5.28
CA LEU A 69 2.94 -32.01 -4.46
C LEU A 69 3.40 -31.73 -3.03
N ALA A 70 2.61 -32.18 -2.06
CA ALA A 70 3.04 -32.21 -0.67
C ALA A 70 3.97 -33.41 -0.45
N THR A 71 5.12 -33.16 0.15
CA THR A 71 6.14 -34.15 0.48
C THR A 71 6.31 -34.17 1.99
N VAL A 72 5.99 -35.29 2.63
CA VAL A 72 5.91 -35.37 4.09
C VAL A 72 6.94 -36.34 4.64
N TYR A 73 7.66 -35.87 5.65
CA TYR A 73 8.60 -36.63 6.43
C TYR A 73 8.11 -36.70 7.87
N LEU A 74 8.09 -37.91 8.43
CA LEU A 74 7.63 -38.19 9.79
C LEU A 74 8.82 -38.70 10.60
N THR A 75 9.15 -38.02 11.69
CA THR A 75 10.17 -38.49 12.63
C THR A 75 9.72 -38.26 14.08
N LYS A 76 10.24 -39.06 15.00
CA LYS A 76 10.07 -38.84 16.44
C LYS A 76 11.18 -37.95 17.02
N ASP A 77 12.25 -37.73 16.25
CA ASP A 77 13.41 -36.96 16.65
C ASP A 77 13.23 -35.48 16.23
N ALA A 78 13.20 -34.61 17.23
CA ALA A 78 13.02 -33.18 17.03
C ALA A 78 14.23 -32.52 16.33
N ASP A 79 15.45 -33.00 16.61
CA ASP A 79 16.67 -32.48 16.01
C ASP A 79 16.76 -32.88 14.54
N GLU A 80 16.35 -34.11 14.22
CA GLU A 80 16.24 -34.60 12.84
C GLU A 80 15.21 -33.78 12.04
N ALA A 81 14.03 -33.52 12.62
CA ALA A 81 13.01 -32.67 12.01
C ALA A 81 13.53 -31.25 11.76
N GLN A 82 14.20 -30.65 12.74
CA GLN A 82 14.72 -29.30 12.64
C GLN A 82 15.89 -29.22 11.64
N ALA A 83 16.74 -30.26 11.56
CA ALA A 83 17.83 -30.35 10.60
C ALA A 83 17.31 -30.33 9.16
N LEU A 84 16.30 -31.15 8.82
CA LEU A 84 15.65 -31.13 7.50
C LEU A 84 15.13 -29.73 7.15
N MET A 85 14.48 -29.08 8.12
CA MET A 85 13.90 -27.75 7.92
C MET A 85 14.97 -26.65 7.81
N ASN A 86 16.17 -26.85 8.35
CA ASN A 86 17.26 -25.88 8.27
C ASN A 86 18.13 -26.07 7.02
N GLU A 87 18.29 -27.32 6.57
CA GLU A 87 19.13 -27.68 5.42
C GLU A 87 18.54 -27.21 4.09
N PHE A 88 17.21 -27.32 3.93
CA PHE A 88 16.53 -26.94 2.69
C PHE A 88 15.77 -25.62 2.80
N HIS A 89 16.00 -24.72 1.85
CA HIS A 89 15.42 -23.39 1.78
C HIS A 89 14.37 -23.29 0.65
N LEU A 90 13.53 -22.26 0.73
CA LEU A 90 12.61 -21.95 -0.37
C LEU A 90 13.42 -21.64 -1.62
N GLN A 91 12.90 -22.01 -2.79
CA GLN A 91 13.57 -21.94 -4.09
C GLN A 91 14.72 -22.92 -4.32
N ASP A 92 15.05 -23.77 -3.35
CA ASP A 92 15.96 -24.87 -3.61
C ASP A 92 15.31 -25.88 -4.56
N SER A 93 16.07 -26.24 -5.59
CA SER A 93 15.75 -27.36 -6.46
C SER A 93 16.17 -28.64 -5.76
N VAL A 94 15.22 -29.55 -5.57
CA VAL A 94 15.45 -30.80 -4.86
C VAL A 94 14.98 -31.98 -5.69
N ARG A 95 15.73 -33.07 -5.57
CA ARG A 95 15.31 -34.40 -6.00
C ARG A 95 14.93 -35.19 -4.77
N ILE A 96 13.76 -35.78 -4.81
CA ILE A 96 13.16 -36.52 -3.70
C ILE A 96 12.87 -37.95 -4.10
N TYR A 97 12.88 -38.81 -3.10
CA TYR A 97 12.66 -40.24 -3.19
C TYR A 97 11.66 -40.68 -2.11
N GLY A 98 10.65 -41.45 -2.49
CA GLY A 98 9.66 -41.94 -1.53
C GLY A 98 8.47 -42.67 -2.15
N ASN A 99 7.39 -42.80 -1.38
CA ASN A 99 6.17 -43.49 -1.80
C ASN A 99 5.02 -42.50 -1.97
N VAL A 100 4.17 -42.68 -2.98
CA VAL A 100 3.05 -41.79 -3.27
C VAL A 100 1.75 -42.43 -2.81
N ASP A 101 0.97 -41.74 -1.98
CA ASP A 101 -0.34 -42.18 -1.51
C ASP A 101 -1.32 -41.01 -1.39
N LEU A 102 -2.58 -41.31 -1.05
CA LEU A 102 -3.60 -40.32 -0.76
C LEU A 102 -3.68 -40.00 0.73
N TYR A 103 -3.60 -38.72 1.07
CA TYR A 103 -3.94 -38.21 2.38
C TYR A 103 -5.09 -37.21 2.26
N GLN A 104 -6.22 -37.48 2.95
CA GLN A 104 -7.46 -36.69 2.84
C GLN A 104 -7.92 -36.48 1.38
N GLY A 105 -7.75 -37.51 0.54
CA GLY A 105 -8.13 -37.47 -0.87
C GLY A 105 -7.18 -36.69 -1.78
N GLN A 106 -6.01 -36.27 -1.30
CA GLN A 106 -4.99 -35.56 -2.07
C GLN A 106 -3.71 -36.38 -2.19
N LEU A 107 -3.07 -36.34 -3.36
CA LEU A 107 -1.78 -37.00 -3.58
C LEU A 107 -0.69 -36.36 -2.70
N GLN A 108 0.09 -37.21 -2.04
CA GLN A 108 1.22 -36.83 -1.20
C GLN A 108 2.35 -37.84 -1.37
N LEU A 109 3.59 -37.39 -1.28
CA LEU A 109 4.77 -38.26 -1.25
C LEU A 109 5.29 -38.38 0.19
N GLN A 110 5.35 -39.60 0.71
CA GLN A 110 6.02 -39.91 1.96
C GLN A 110 7.53 -39.99 1.70
N LEU A 111 8.27 -39.02 2.24
CA LEU A 111 9.68 -38.81 1.97
C LEU A 111 10.54 -39.91 2.60
N SER A 112 11.43 -40.50 1.82
CA SER A 112 12.47 -41.43 2.27
C SER A 112 13.89 -40.89 2.06
N GLY A 113 14.07 -39.98 1.10
CA GLY A 113 15.33 -39.27 0.91
C GLY A 113 15.14 -38.00 0.09
N ILE A 114 15.91 -36.97 0.39
CA ILE A 114 15.94 -35.69 -0.32
C ILE A 114 17.39 -35.27 -0.57
N GLN A 115 17.61 -34.69 -1.74
CA GLN A 115 18.91 -34.18 -2.14
C GLN A 115 18.76 -32.87 -2.90
N GLN A 116 19.58 -31.87 -2.58
CA GLN A 116 19.64 -30.65 -3.39
C GLN A 116 20.30 -30.94 -4.74
N VAL A 117 19.71 -30.41 -5.80
CA VAL A 117 20.18 -30.55 -7.19
C VAL A 117 20.22 -29.20 -7.85
N VAL A 118 21.01 -29.08 -8.91
CA VAL A 118 21.03 -27.86 -9.74
C VAL A 118 19.82 -27.91 -10.69
N GLY A 119 18.89 -26.95 -10.57
CA GLY A 119 17.83 -26.76 -11.57
C GLY A 119 18.43 -26.37 -12.92
N LEU A 120 17.76 -26.69 -14.04
CA LEU A 120 18.19 -26.16 -15.35
C LEU A 120 18.24 -24.63 -15.28
N GLU A 121 19.42 -24.06 -15.49
CA GLU A 121 19.58 -22.64 -15.74
C GLU A 121 19.21 -22.37 -17.20
N TYR A 122 18.31 -21.42 -17.43
CA TYR A 122 18.08 -20.90 -18.77
C TYR A 122 19.25 -20.00 -19.12
N VAL A 123 20.02 -20.40 -20.13
CA VAL A 123 21.17 -19.66 -20.62
C VAL A 123 20.78 -19.00 -21.93
N ASP A 124 21.03 -17.71 -22.03
CA ASP A 124 20.96 -17.02 -23.30
C ASP A 124 22.19 -17.43 -24.14
N SER A 125 21.96 -18.07 -25.28
CA SER A 125 23.02 -18.66 -26.11
C SER A 125 23.68 -17.66 -27.07
N THR A 126 23.13 -16.45 -27.22
CA THR A 126 23.60 -15.46 -28.20
C THR A 126 24.93 -14.82 -27.78
N VAL A 127 25.75 -14.37 -28.73
CA VAL A 127 27.02 -13.70 -28.39
C VAL A 127 26.77 -12.25 -27.98
N VAL A 128 25.97 -11.52 -28.76
CA VAL A 128 25.57 -10.14 -28.48
C VAL A 128 24.21 -10.16 -27.81
N LYS A 129 24.12 -9.59 -26.62
CA LYS A 129 22.91 -9.61 -25.80
C LYS A 129 22.01 -8.41 -26.10
N ARG A 130 20.69 -8.62 -26.00
CA ARG A 130 19.72 -7.52 -26.04
C ARG A 130 19.68 -6.73 -24.73
N VAL A 131 19.00 -5.59 -24.77
CA VAL A 131 18.53 -4.87 -23.59
C VAL A 131 17.01 -4.98 -23.52
N GLU A 132 16.46 -5.36 -22.37
CA GLU A 132 15.02 -5.32 -22.15
C GLU A 132 14.60 -3.92 -21.71
N LEU A 133 13.73 -3.28 -22.49
CA LEU A 133 13.28 -1.91 -22.27
C LEU A 133 11.85 -1.82 -21.72
N GLN A 134 11.16 -2.94 -21.49
CA GLN A 134 9.82 -2.89 -20.93
C GLN A 134 9.57 -4.03 -19.94
N VAL A 135 9.68 -3.71 -18.65
CA VAL A 135 9.38 -4.62 -17.54
C VAL A 135 8.43 -3.94 -16.56
N PHE A 136 7.46 -4.70 -16.07
CA PHE A 136 6.58 -4.28 -15.02
C PHE A 136 6.77 -5.19 -13.81
N SER A 137 6.96 -4.62 -12.63
CA SER A 137 7.16 -5.30 -11.36
C SER A 137 5.84 -5.62 -10.64
N LYS A 138 5.91 -6.36 -9.54
CA LYS A 138 4.82 -6.51 -8.56
C LYS A 138 4.24 -5.17 -8.07
N LEU A 139 4.96 -4.05 -8.20
CA LEU A 139 4.50 -2.71 -7.85
C LEU A 139 3.83 -1.94 -9.00
N SER A 140 3.68 -2.57 -10.17
CA SER A 140 2.63 -2.20 -11.12
C SER A 140 1.26 -2.66 -10.60
N PRO A 141 0.32 -1.75 -10.29
CA PRO A 141 -0.94 -2.09 -9.62
C PRO A 141 -1.72 -3.18 -10.36
N LEU A 142 -1.77 -4.38 -9.78
CA LEU A 142 -2.48 -5.54 -10.32
C LEU A 142 -2.21 -5.83 -11.82
N ALA A 143 -0.97 -5.61 -12.28
CA ALA A 143 -0.60 -5.86 -13.68
C ALA A 143 0.56 -6.84 -13.88
N SER A 144 1.35 -7.15 -12.86
CA SER A 144 2.51 -8.05 -12.97
C SER A 144 2.80 -8.81 -11.68
N ILE A 145 3.48 -9.94 -11.82
CA ILE A 145 3.96 -10.79 -10.72
C ILE A 145 5.50 -10.81 -10.62
N VAL A 146 6.21 -9.98 -11.39
CA VAL A 146 7.69 -9.95 -11.44
C VAL A 146 8.29 -9.39 -10.15
N ASP A 147 9.13 -10.20 -9.53
CA ASP A 147 9.95 -9.80 -8.38
C ASP A 147 11.27 -9.18 -8.84
N ILE A 148 11.65 -8.03 -8.26
CA ILE A 148 12.83 -7.26 -8.69
C ILE A 148 14.13 -8.05 -8.51
N LYS A 149 14.29 -8.77 -7.40
CA LYS A 149 15.52 -9.54 -7.14
C LYS A 149 15.67 -10.69 -8.12
N LEU A 150 14.56 -11.36 -8.42
CA LEU A 150 14.54 -12.44 -9.39
C LEU A 150 14.74 -11.93 -10.83
N LEU A 151 14.20 -10.76 -11.18
CA LEU A 151 14.44 -10.09 -12.46
C LEU A 151 15.93 -9.82 -12.68
N VAL A 152 16.57 -9.15 -11.71
CA VAL A 152 18.00 -8.81 -11.79
C VAL A 152 18.86 -10.08 -11.85
N LYS A 153 18.52 -11.10 -11.05
CA LYS A 153 19.21 -12.39 -11.10
C LYS A 153 19.12 -13.03 -12.49
N GLN A 154 17.92 -13.07 -13.08
CA GLN A 154 17.70 -13.66 -14.41
C GLN A 154 18.42 -12.86 -15.51
N ALA A 155 18.38 -11.53 -15.45
CA ALA A 155 19.08 -10.67 -16.39
C ALA A 155 20.60 -10.89 -16.34
N LYS A 156 21.15 -11.08 -15.14
CA LYS A 156 22.57 -11.42 -14.97
C LYS A 156 22.90 -12.79 -15.56
N GLN A 157 22.04 -13.79 -15.35
CA GLN A 157 22.20 -15.12 -15.92
C GLN A 157 22.14 -15.11 -17.45
N PHE A 158 21.30 -14.27 -18.05
CA PHE A 158 21.28 -14.05 -19.50
C PHE A 158 22.43 -13.19 -20.03
N GLY A 159 23.23 -12.57 -19.15
CA GLY A 159 24.32 -11.69 -19.53
C GLY A 159 23.89 -10.33 -20.06
N HIS A 160 22.65 -9.90 -19.81
CA HIS A 160 22.18 -8.57 -20.21
C HIS A 160 22.93 -7.48 -19.43
N GLU A 161 23.44 -6.47 -20.14
CA GLU A 161 24.22 -5.37 -19.54
C GLU A 161 23.33 -4.30 -18.91
N ALA A 162 22.08 -4.16 -19.38
CA ALA A 162 21.11 -3.20 -18.90
C ALA A 162 19.68 -3.78 -18.90
N VAL A 163 18.82 -3.22 -18.06
CA VAL A 163 17.37 -3.51 -18.02
C VAL A 163 16.61 -2.24 -17.66
N ALA A 164 15.44 -2.02 -18.27
CA ALA A 164 14.52 -0.95 -17.88
C ALA A 164 13.36 -1.47 -17.03
N LEU A 165 12.96 -0.66 -16.04
CA LEU A 165 11.72 -0.86 -15.30
C LEU A 165 10.74 0.26 -15.63
N THR A 166 9.56 -0.09 -16.13
CA THR A 166 8.59 0.82 -16.74
C THR A 166 7.19 0.63 -16.16
N ASP A 167 7.11 0.56 -14.83
CA ASP A 167 5.89 0.25 -14.08
C ASP A 167 4.68 1.13 -14.49
N LEU A 168 3.48 0.55 -14.43
CA LEU A 168 2.25 1.22 -14.83
C LEU A 168 1.82 2.23 -13.75
N HIS A 169 1.78 3.51 -14.12
CA HIS A 169 1.44 4.65 -13.24
C HIS A 169 2.22 4.62 -11.91
N SER A 170 3.46 4.14 -11.93
CA SER A 170 4.20 3.88 -10.69
C SER A 170 5.68 3.85 -10.97
N VAL A 171 6.46 4.30 -9.98
CA VAL A 171 7.91 4.15 -9.94
C VAL A 171 8.38 3.56 -8.61
N GLN A 172 7.45 3.01 -7.82
CA GLN A 172 7.71 2.60 -6.43
C GLN A 172 8.75 1.50 -6.28
N ALA A 173 8.99 0.71 -7.33
CA ALA A 173 10.01 -0.32 -7.36
C ALA A 173 11.39 0.19 -7.81
N LEU A 174 11.51 1.42 -8.34
CA LEU A 174 12.79 1.95 -8.80
C LEU A 174 13.89 1.94 -7.72
N PRO A 175 13.63 2.33 -6.45
CA PRO A 175 14.67 2.31 -5.41
C PRO A 175 15.26 0.92 -5.16
N GLU A 176 14.41 -0.12 -5.06
CA GLU A 176 14.88 -1.51 -4.94
C GLU A 176 15.57 -1.97 -6.22
N PHE A 177 15.02 -1.63 -7.38
CA PHE A 177 15.56 -2.02 -8.68
C PHE A 177 16.96 -1.46 -8.93
N PHE A 178 17.18 -0.17 -8.71
CA PHE A 178 18.50 0.46 -8.88
C PHE A 178 19.53 -0.17 -7.94
N LYS A 179 19.15 -0.37 -6.67
CA LYS A 179 20.01 -1.00 -5.67
C LYS A 179 20.43 -2.41 -6.08
N GLU A 180 19.48 -3.26 -6.45
CA GLU A 180 19.77 -4.66 -6.80
C GLU A 180 20.50 -4.76 -8.15
N ALA A 181 20.11 -3.97 -9.16
CA ALA A 181 20.74 -3.96 -10.48
C ALA A 181 22.22 -3.57 -10.41
N ARG A 182 22.55 -2.46 -9.73
CA ARG A 182 23.94 -2.05 -9.55
C ARG A 182 24.77 -3.06 -8.78
N ARG A 183 24.18 -3.65 -7.72
CA ARG A 183 24.84 -4.73 -6.97
C ARG A 183 25.20 -5.93 -7.87
N ALA A 184 24.39 -6.20 -8.89
CA ALA A 184 24.65 -7.25 -9.88
C ALA A 184 25.54 -6.79 -11.06
N GLY A 185 25.94 -5.52 -11.11
CA GLY A 185 26.65 -4.93 -12.24
C GLY A 185 25.80 -4.88 -13.52
N ILE A 186 24.50 -4.61 -13.38
CA ILE A 186 23.56 -4.36 -14.48
C ILE A 186 23.18 -2.88 -14.42
N LYS A 187 23.26 -2.18 -15.54
CA LYS A 187 22.85 -0.78 -15.66
C LYS A 187 21.31 -0.67 -15.55
N PRO A 188 20.76 -0.02 -14.51
CA PRO A 188 19.33 0.20 -14.40
C PRO A 188 18.87 1.35 -15.31
N ILE A 189 17.74 1.18 -15.99
CA ILE A 189 17.07 2.25 -16.74
C ILE A 189 15.73 2.55 -16.05
N ALA A 190 15.54 3.80 -15.61
CA ALA A 190 14.31 4.23 -14.96
C ALA A 190 13.26 4.64 -15.99
N GLY A 191 12.05 4.12 -15.86
CA GLY A 191 10.91 4.57 -16.65
C GLY A 191 9.57 4.38 -15.96
N ALA A 192 8.51 4.80 -16.64
CA ALA A 192 7.13 4.54 -16.23
C ALA A 192 6.22 4.51 -17.46
N THR A 193 5.16 3.71 -17.39
CA THR A 193 4.09 3.73 -18.41
C THR A 193 2.90 4.52 -17.87
N LEU A 194 2.51 5.60 -18.56
CA LEU A 194 1.42 6.48 -18.18
C LEU A 194 0.26 6.37 -19.17
N SER A 195 -0.96 6.61 -18.69
CA SER A 195 -2.12 6.75 -19.57
C SER A 195 -2.15 8.18 -20.05
N VAL A 196 -2.12 8.35 -21.36
CA VAL A 196 -2.06 9.63 -22.04
C VAL A 196 -3.30 9.77 -22.89
N LEU A 197 -3.84 10.97 -22.99
CA LEU A 197 -4.97 11.26 -23.85
C LEU A 197 -4.66 12.42 -24.79
N ASN A 198 -5.19 12.31 -26.00
CA ASN A 198 -5.31 13.44 -26.91
C ASN A 198 -6.67 14.09 -26.63
N PRO A 199 -6.71 15.35 -26.15
CA PRO A 199 -7.96 16.03 -25.90
C PRO A 199 -8.78 16.12 -27.19
N LEU A 200 -10.01 15.63 -27.15
CA LEU A 200 -10.98 15.81 -28.23
C LEU A 200 -11.64 17.19 -28.09
N PRO A 201 -11.91 17.90 -29.19
CA PRO A 201 -12.61 19.17 -29.12
C PRO A 201 -14.11 18.94 -28.89
N VAL A 202 -14.73 19.75 -28.03
CA VAL A 202 -16.20 19.75 -27.89
C VAL A 202 -16.87 20.33 -29.13
N VAL A 203 -16.21 21.29 -29.79
CA VAL A 203 -16.69 21.93 -31.02
C VAL A 203 -15.64 21.77 -32.12
N TYR A 204 -15.98 21.03 -33.16
CA TYR A 204 -15.17 20.82 -34.36
C TYR A 204 -15.50 21.91 -35.38
N ALA A 205 -14.74 23.01 -35.33
CA ALA A 205 -14.81 24.09 -36.31
C ALA A 205 -13.48 24.87 -36.33
N PRO A 206 -12.74 24.91 -37.47
CA PRO A 206 -11.49 25.68 -37.57
C PRO A 206 -11.70 27.18 -37.29
N GLN A 207 -12.86 27.72 -37.69
CA GLN A 207 -13.37 29.03 -37.30
C GLN A 207 -14.89 28.92 -37.05
N PRO A 208 -15.35 28.84 -35.79
CA PRO A 208 -16.78 28.76 -35.50
C PRO A 208 -17.46 30.08 -35.89
N ARG A 209 -18.54 29.99 -36.67
CA ARG A 209 -19.38 31.15 -36.99
C ARG A 209 -19.96 31.75 -35.69
N SER A 210 -20.08 33.08 -35.63
CA SER A 210 -20.77 33.76 -34.54
C SER A 210 -22.27 33.59 -34.72
N CYS A 211 -22.87 32.74 -33.88
CA CYS A 211 -24.31 32.49 -33.84
C CYS A 211 -24.73 32.12 -32.41
N LYS A 212 -25.93 32.54 -32.00
CA LYS A 212 -26.47 32.22 -30.68
C LYS A 212 -26.95 30.78 -30.64
N LEU A 213 -26.52 30.03 -29.63
CA LEU A 213 -26.83 28.60 -29.53
C LEU A 213 -28.33 28.31 -29.43
N HIS A 214 -29.13 29.20 -28.85
CA HIS A 214 -30.57 28.95 -28.65
C HIS A 214 -31.45 29.32 -29.85
N GLU A 215 -30.90 30.04 -30.84
CA GLU A 215 -31.65 30.58 -31.98
C GLU A 215 -31.33 29.85 -33.30
N ASP A 216 -30.31 28.98 -33.32
CA ASP A 216 -29.80 28.33 -34.53
C ASP A 216 -30.52 27.00 -34.88
N CYS A 217 -30.22 26.49 -36.07
CA CYS A 217 -30.67 25.21 -36.60
C CYS A 217 -29.60 24.13 -36.36
N TYR A 218 -30.02 23.01 -35.78
CA TYR A 218 -29.17 21.87 -35.48
C TYR A 218 -29.64 20.63 -36.25
N VAL A 219 -28.68 19.82 -36.70
CA VAL A 219 -28.96 18.46 -37.16
C VAL A 219 -28.17 17.49 -36.30
N ILE A 220 -28.91 16.72 -35.50
CA ILE A 220 -28.36 15.68 -34.64
C ILE A 220 -28.31 14.41 -35.48
N PHE A 221 -27.17 13.72 -35.53
CA PHE A 221 -27.02 12.52 -36.34
C PHE A 221 -26.23 11.42 -35.64
N ASP A 222 -26.38 10.20 -36.14
CA ASP A 222 -25.72 8.99 -35.68
C ASP A 222 -25.55 8.02 -36.86
N LEU A 223 -24.52 7.15 -36.80
CA LEU A 223 -24.18 6.18 -37.84
C LEU A 223 -24.09 4.76 -37.27
N GLU A 224 -24.74 3.82 -37.94
CA GLU A 224 -24.46 2.40 -37.73
C GLU A 224 -23.46 1.89 -38.77
N THR A 225 -22.51 1.07 -38.32
CA THR A 225 -21.38 0.60 -39.15
C THR A 225 -21.15 -0.90 -38.99
N THR A 226 -20.50 -1.54 -39.97
CA THR A 226 -20.16 -2.97 -39.87
C THR A 226 -18.99 -3.27 -38.91
N GLY A 227 -18.41 -2.25 -38.26
CA GLY A 227 -17.32 -2.37 -37.29
C GLY A 227 -16.62 -1.04 -37.02
N LEU A 228 -15.48 -1.05 -36.32
CA LEU A 228 -14.89 0.17 -35.73
C LEU A 228 -13.89 0.93 -36.63
N SER A 229 -13.44 0.31 -37.72
CA SER A 229 -12.40 0.87 -38.60
C SER A 229 -13.00 1.52 -39.85
N SER A 230 -12.67 2.79 -40.07
CA SER A 230 -13.14 3.62 -41.20
C SER A 230 -12.68 3.12 -42.57
N GLU A 231 -11.57 2.38 -42.61
CA GLU A 231 -10.99 1.85 -43.86
C GLU A 231 -11.60 0.51 -44.26
N ARG A 232 -12.03 -0.29 -43.27
CA ARG A 232 -12.41 -1.70 -43.46
C ARG A 232 -13.91 -1.95 -43.35
N HIS A 233 -14.65 -1.04 -42.72
CA HIS A 233 -16.07 -1.22 -42.43
C HIS A 233 -16.93 -0.20 -43.16
N ASP A 234 -18.14 -0.62 -43.49
CA ASP A 234 -19.11 0.19 -44.21
C ASP A 234 -20.08 0.87 -43.24
N ILE A 235 -20.58 2.04 -43.62
CA ILE A 235 -21.80 2.62 -43.03
C ILE A 235 -22.98 1.81 -43.56
N ILE A 236 -23.87 1.38 -42.66
CA ILE A 236 -25.07 0.58 -42.99
C ILE A 236 -26.38 1.33 -42.69
N GLN A 237 -26.34 2.36 -41.85
CA GLN A 237 -27.48 3.24 -41.62
C GLN A 237 -27.01 4.65 -41.26
N ILE A 238 -27.74 5.66 -41.72
CA ILE A 238 -27.60 7.05 -41.30
C ILE A 238 -28.93 7.50 -40.71
N GLY A 239 -28.91 7.97 -39.47
CA GLY A 239 -30.05 8.54 -38.78
C GLY A 239 -29.78 9.99 -38.40
N ALA A 240 -30.76 10.88 -38.61
CA ALA A 240 -30.63 12.27 -38.22
C ALA A 240 -31.97 12.94 -37.90
N VAL A 241 -31.94 13.95 -37.04
CA VAL A 241 -33.10 14.78 -36.68
C VAL A 241 -32.73 16.25 -36.70
N LYS A 242 -33.63 17.06 -37.27
CA LYS A 242 -33.45 18.51 -37.38
C LYS A 242 -34.21 19.21 -36.25
N VAL A 243 -33.50 20.08 -35.54
CA VAL A 243 -34.00 20.82 -34.38
C VAL A 243 -33.81 22.32 -34.60
N ILE A 244 -34.88 23.08 -34.44
CA ILE A 244 -34.87 24.55 -34.53
C ILE A 244 -35.44 25.10 -33.23
N ARG A 245 -34.70 25.98 -32.54
CA ARG A 245 -35.11 26.58 -31.25
C ARG A 245 -35.50 25.53 -30.18
N GLY A 246 -34.85 24.37 -30.20
CA GLY A 246 -35.08 23.29 -29.25
C GLY A 246 -36.27 22.37 -29.57
N GLU A 247 -36.99 22.62 -30.66
CA GLU A 247 -38.09 21.77 -31.13
C GLU A 247 -37.67 20.95 -32.35
N MET A 248 -38.06 19.67 -32.39
CA MET A 248 -37.81 18.80 -33.54
C MET A 248 -38.77 19.17 -34.68
N VAL A 249 -38.22 19.46 -35.85
CA VAL A 249 -38.99 19.95 -37.01
C VAL A 249 -38.97 18.99 -38.19
N ASP A 250 -37.98 18.10 -38.27
CA ASP A 250 -37.82 17.14 -39.37
C ASP A 250 -36.93 15.95 -38.96
N SER A 251 -36.97 14.85 -39.69
CA SER A 251 -36.14 13.66 -39.46
C SER A 251 -35.73 12.97 -40.76
N PHE A 252 -34.53 12.40 -40.78
CA PHE A 252 -33.94 11.66 -41.89
C PHE A 252 -33.45 10.30 -41.39
N SER A 253 -33.74 9.23 -42.14
CA SER A 253 -33.25 7.89 -41.86
C SER A 253 -33.11 7.14 -43.17
N THR A 254 -31.94 6.56 -43.41
CA THR A 254 -31.70 5.74 -44.61
C THR A 254 -30.78 4.58 -44.29
N TYR A 255 -31.12 3.40 -44.79
CA TYR A 255 -30.17 2.28 -44.86
C TYR A 255 -29.18 2.53 -45.99
N VAL A 256 -28.00 1.93 -45.88
CA VAL A 256 -26.95 2.02 -46.88
C VAL A 256 -26.53 0.63 -47.31
N ARG A 257 -26.46 0.39 -48.62
CA ARG A 257 -26.02 -0.90 -49.13
C ARG A 257 -24.55 -1.15 -48.74
N ALA A 258 -24.33 -2.18 -47.91
CA ALA A 258 -22.99 -2.61 -47.51
C ALA A 258 -22.22 -3.21 -48.69
N LYS A 259 -20.90 -2.98 -48.72
CA LYS A 259 -19.97 -3.63 -49.67
C LYS A 259 -19.49 -4.98 -49.12
N HIS A 260 -19.43 -5.09 -47.81
CA HIS A 260 -18.97 -6.27 -47.08
C HIS A 260 -20.11 -6.93 -46.29
N ALA A 261 -19.96 -8.23 -46.01
CA ALA A 261 -20.90 -8.95 -45.16
C ALA A 261 -20.95 -8.37 -43.74
N ILE A 262 -22.14 -8.36 -43.14
CA ILE A 262 -22.34 -7.81 -41.80
C ILE A 262 -22.00 -8.89 -40.75
N PRO A 263 -21.05 -8.66 -39.83
CA PRO A 263 -20.74 -9.63 -38.79
C PRO A 263 -21.96 -9.94 -37.91
N GLU A 264 -22.12 -11.21 -37.49
CA GLU A 264 -23.25 -11.64 -36.63
C GLU A 264 -23.37 -10.81 -35.35
N THR A 265 -22.24 -10.37 -34.78
CA THR A 265 -22.19 -9.51 -33.59
C THR A 265 -22.82 -8.15 -33.84
N ILE A 266 -22.63 -7.57 -35.02
CA ILE A 266 -23.21 -6.27 -35.42
C ILE A 266 -24.70 -6.44 -35.75
N GLN A 267 -25.08 -7.55 -36.40
CA GLN A 267 -26.50 -7.84 -36.63
C GLN A 267 -27.24 -8.02 -35.29
N ALA A 268 -26.62 -8.68 -34.31
CA ALA A 268 -27.18 -8.83 -32.96
C ALA A 268 -27.25 -7.50 -32.19
N LEU A 269 -26.31 -6.58 -32.45
CA LEU A 269 -26.27 -5.27 -31.80
C LEU A 269 -27.33 -4.34 -32.39
N THR A 270 -27.37 -4.23 -33.72
CA THR A 270 -28.16 -3.21 -34.45
C THR A 270 -29.52 -3.68 -34.93
N ALA A 271 -29.75 -4.99 -34.92
CA ALA A 271 -30.88 -5.66 -35.55
C ALA A 271 -31.00 -5.43 -37.08
N ILE A 272 -29.94 -4.92 -37.75
CA ILE A 272 -29.89 -4.74 -39.20
C ILE A 272 -29.38 -6.02 -39.85
N THR A 273 -30.14 -6.57 -40.79
CA THR A 273 -29.79 -7.78 -41.54
C THR A 273 -29.37 -7.45 -42.97
N GLU A 274 -28.69 -8.39 -43.63
CA GLU A 274 -28.34 -8.23 -45.06
C GLU A 274 -29.57 -8.04 -45.96
N ASN A 275 -30.74 -8.55 -45.53
CA ASN A 275 -31.98 -8.41 -46.29
C ASN A 275 -32.50 -6.96 -46.25
N ASP A 276 -32.27 -6.24 -45.14
CA ASP A 276 -32.65 -4.82 -44.99
C ASP A 276 -31.80 -3.92 -45.90
N LEU A 277 -30.56 -4.33 -46.19
CA LEU A 277 -29.62 -3.55 -47.01
C LEU A 277 -29.68 -3.89 -48.51
N ARG A 278 -30.43 -4.92 -48.92
CA ARG A 278 -30.46 -5.40 -50.31
C ARG A 278 -30.93 -4.32 -51.28
N ASP A 279 -32.02 -3.65 -50.94
CA ASP A 279 -32.64 -2.61 -51.78
C ASP A 279 -32.27 -1.18 -51.32
N ALA A 280 -31.34 -1.06 -50.35
CA ALA A 280 -30.87 0.22 -49.85
C ALA A 280 -30.08 1.01 -50.93
N PRO A 281 -30.10 2.35 -50.87
CA PRO A 281 -29.30 3.20 -51.75
C PRO A 281 -27.81 2.90 -51.64
N LEU A 282 -27.08 3.19 -52.72
CA LEU A 282 -25.62 3.17 -52.69
C LEU A 282 -25.11 4.26 -51.75
N LEU A 283 -23.94 4.01 -51.14
CA LEU A 283 -23.31 4.93 -50.18
C LEU A 283 -23.20 6.37 -50.70
N PHE A 284 -22.86 6.56 -51.98
CA PHE A 284 -22.78 7.89 -52.58
C PHE A 284 -24.14 8.61 -52.60
N ASP A 285 -25.21 7.93 -53.00
CA ASP A 285 -26.56 8.50 -53.06
C ASP A 285 -27.09 8.82 -51.65
N ALA A 286 -26.84 7.92 -50.68
CA ALA A 286 -27.20 8.14 -49.29
C ALA A 286 -26.49 9.36 -48.69
N LEU A 287 -25.20 9.55 -48.99
CA LEU A 287 -24.43 10.71 -48.54
C LEU A 287 -24.89 12.01 -49.20
N LEU A 288 -25.26 12.00 -50.48
CA LEU A 288 -25.83 13.17 -51.15
C LEU A 288 -27.18 13.56 -50.55
N ALA A 289 -28.06 12.59 -50.26
CA ALA A 289 -29.33 12.83 -49.60
C ALA A 289 -29.13 13.39 -48.17
N PHE A 290 -28.17 12.84 -47.44
CA PHE A 290 -27.80 13.34 -46.12
C PHE A 290 -27.23 14.77 -46.18
N GLU A 291 -26.34 15.06 -47.14
CA GLU A 291 -25.77 16.40 -47.34
C GLU A 291 -26.85 17.45 -47.70
N ALA A 292 -27.82 17.07 -48.52
CA ALA A 292 -28.98 17.91 -48.81
C ALA A 292 -29.86 18.14 -47.56
N PHE A 293 -30.00 17.15 -46.69
CA PHE A 293 -30.77 17.27 -45.45
C PHE A 293 -30.09 18.19 -44.43
N ILE A 294 -28.76 18.10 -44.27
CA ILE A 294 -28.02 18.91 -43.28
C ILE A 294 -27.88 20.38 -43.68
N GLY A 295 -27.73 20.70 -44.97
CA GLY A 295 -27.56 22.08 -45.45
C GLY A 295 -26.44 22.82 -44.71
N ASP A 296 -26.72 24.02 -44.20
CA ASP A 296 -25.80 24.89 -43.43
C ASP A 296 -26.00 24.80 -41.90
N ALA A 297 -26.73 23.78 -41.42
CA ALA A 297 -27.01 23.59 -40.00
C ALA A 297 -25.75 23.25 -39.19
N ILE A 298 -25.80 23.48 -37.89
CA ILE A 298 -24.78 22.98 -36.95
C ILE A 298 -25.05 21.49 -36.71
N LEU A 299 -24.05 20.65 -36.90
CA LEU A 299 -24.18 19.22 -36.64
C LEU A 299 -23.96 18.92 -35.16
N VAL A 300 -24.63 17.89 -34.67
CA VAL A 300 -24.50 17.41 -33.30
C VAL A 300 -24.45 15.89 -33.32
N ALA A 301 -23.51 15.29 -32.59
CA ALA A 301 -23.44 13.84 -32.44
C ALA A 301 -22.99 13.49 -31.03
N HIS A 302 -23.23 12.25 -30.61
CA HIS A 302 -22.70 11.73 -29.35
C HIS A 302 -21.41 10.97 -29.63
N ASN A 303 -20.28 11.43 -29.06
CA ASN A 303 -18.96 10.93 -29.43
C ASN A 303 -18.64 11.22 -30.91
N ALA A 304 -18.91 12.46 -31.33
CA ALA A 304 -18.85 12.90 -32.74
C ALA A 304 -17.55 12.55 -33.47
N ASN A 305 -16.44 12.39 -32.73
CA ASN A 305 -15.17 11.92 -33.29
C ASN A 305 -15.31 10.61 -34.07
N PHE A 306 -16.15 9.68 -33.61
CA PHE A 306 -16.37 8.41 -34.29
C PHE A 306 -17.05 8.62 -35.65
N ASP A 307 -18.21 9.28 -35.66
CA ASP A 307 -19.00 9.46 -36.88
C ASP A 307 -18.30 10.33 -37.92
N LEU A 308 -17.66 11.43 -37.47
CA LEU A 308 -16.93 12.34 -38.34
C LEU A 308 -15.76 11.65 -39.03
N ARG A 309 -15.09 10.72 -38.36
CA ARG A 309 -13.99 9.95 -38.95
C ARG A 309 -14.47 9.04 -40.07
N PHE A 310 -15.59 8.34 -39.90
CA PHE A 310 -16.20 7.54 -40.97
C PHE A 310 -16.61 8.40 -42.16
N LEU A 311 -17.31 9.51 -41.90
CA LEU A 311 -17.75 10.43 -42.95
C LEU A 311 -16.56 11.04 -43.70
N HIS A 312 -15.51 11.46 -43.01
CA HIS A 312 -14.34 12.06 -43.65
C HIS A 312 -13.60 11.06 -44.53
N ALA A 313 -13.28 9.86 -44.02
CA ALA A 313 -12.57 8.83 -44.76
C ALA A 313 -13.34 8.39 -46.01
N ILE A 314 -14.65 8.17 -45.90
CA ILE A 314 -15.49 7.76 -47.02
C ILE A 314 -15.59 8.88 -48.06
N ARG A 315 -15.83 10.13 -47.63
CA ARG A 315 -15.89 11.27 -48.56
C ARG A 315 -14.57 11.47 -49.30
N GLN A 316 -13.44 11.33 -48.61
CA GLN A 316 -12.11 11.36 -49.25
C GLN A 316 -11.96 10.23 -50.27
N SER A 317 -12.38 9.00 -49.95
CA SER A 317 -12.34 7.87 -50.88
C SER A 317 -13.21 8.06 -52.12
N LEU A 318 -14.28 8.87 -52.00
CA LEU A 318 -15.19 9.24 -53.08
C LEU A 318 -14.82 10.57 -53.75
N ALA A 319 -13.67 11.15 -53.42
CA ALA A 319 -13.21 12.48 -53.89
C ALA A 319 -14.24 13.61 -53.66
N MET A 320 -15.05 13.49 -52.61
CA MET A 320 -16.00 14.52 -52.17
C MET A 320 -15.32 15.53 -51.23
N SER A 321 -15.77 16.78 -51.25
CA SER A 321 -15.27 17.79 -50.32
C SER A 321 -15.63 17.45 -48.86
N PRO A 322 -14.78 17.80 -47.88
CA PRO A 322 -15.12 17.68 -46.46
C PRO A 322 -16.38 18.47 -46.10
N LEU A 323 -17.08 18.04 -45.05
CA LEU A 323 -18.21 18.79 -44.51
C LEU A 323 -17.72 20.14 -43.95
N ALA A 324 -18.35 21.24 -44.37
CA ALA A 324 -18.03 22.58 -43.88
C ALA A 324 -18.75 22.95 -42.58
N ASN A 325 -19.73 22.14 -42.16
CA ASN A 325 -20.58 22.40 -41.01
C ASN A 325 -19.79 22.32 -39.69
N PRO A 326 -20.00 23.26 -38.75
CA PRO A 326 -19.53 23.10 -37.38
C PRO A 326 -20.20 21.89 -36.72
N VAL A 327 -19.46 21.13 -35.91
CA VAL A 327 -20.02 19.97 -35.18
C VAL A 327 -19.83 20.13 -33.68
N ILE A 328 -20.86 19.84 -32.89
CA ILE A 328 -20.82 19.80 -31.42
C ILE A 328 -20.87 18.34 -30.95
N ASP A 329 -19.91 17.94 -30.12
CA ASP A 329 -19.90 16.63 -29.46
C ASP A 329 -20.61 16.70 -28.10
N THR A 330 -21.76 16.04 -28.00
CA THR A 330 -22.54 15.99 -26.75
C THR A 330 -21.81 15.25 -25.63
N LEU A 331 -20.89 14.32 -25.93
CA LEU A 331 -20.08 13.63 -24.93
C LEU A 331 -19.14 14.61 -24.22
N GLY A 332 -18.42 15.40 -25.01
CA GLY A 332 -17.52 16.45 -24.51
C GLY A 332 -18.29 17.54 -23.76
N LEU A 333 -19.42 17.97 -24.31
CA LEU A 333 -20.29 18.98 -23.70
C LEU A 333 -20.89 18.49 -22.37
N ALA A 334 -21.31 17.23 -22.29
CA ALA A 334 -21.79 16.63 -21.05
C ALA A 334 -20.75 16.66 -19.94
N LYS A 335 -19.50 16.32 -20.25
CA LYS A 335 -18.39 16.34 -19.29
C LYS A 335 -18.04 17.76 -18.81
N PHE A 336 -18.28 18.76 -19.66
CA PHE A 336 -18.09 20.15 -19.32
C PHE A 336 -19.21 20.66 -18.39
N LEU A 337 -20.47 20.35 -18.70
CA LEU A 337 -21.63 20.83 -17.94
C LEU A 337 -21.89 20.06 -16.64
N TYR A 338 -21.64 18.75 -16.64
CA TYR A 338 -22.04 17.83 -15.56
C TYR A 338 -20.87 16.96 -15.07
N PRO A 339 -19.74 17.54 -14.64
CA PRO A 339 -18.51 16.80 -14.30
C PRO A 339 -18.71 15.74 -13.20
N GLU A 340 -19.74 15.88 -12.36
CA GLU A 340 -20.09 14.99 -11.26
C GLU A 340 -20.71 13.66 -11.69
N PHE A 341 -21.24 13.57 -12.92
CA PHE A 341 -21.94 12.38 -13.42
C PHE A 341 -21.09 11.11 -13.34
N SER A 342 -21.77 9.97 -13.21
CA SER A 342 -21.10 8.68 -12.95
C SER A 342 -20.62 7.98 -14.22
N ALA A 343 -21.31 8.22 -15.34
CA ALA A 343 -20.99 7.73 -16.68
C ALA A 343 -21.58 8.70 -17.72
N TYR A 344 -21.01 8.67 -18.93
CA TYR A 344 -21.33 9.62 -20.00
C TYR A 344 -21.65 8.94 -21.34
N ASN A 345 -21.82 7.61 -21.38
CA ASN A 345 -22.33 6.97 -22.60
C ASN A 345 -23.80 7.37 -22.82
N LEU A 346 -24.29 7.24 -24.05
CA LEU A 346 -25.62 7.71 -24.44
C LEU A 346 -26.72 7.25 -23.48
N LYS A 347 -26.76 5.95 -23.18
CA LYS A 347 -27.71 5.36 -22.22
C LYS A 347 -27.63 5.98 -20.82
N ALA A 348 -26.43 6.10 -20.27
CA ALA A 348 -26.25 6.66 -18.94
C ALA A 348 -26.63 8.15 -18.87
N LEU A 349 -26.40 8.92 -19.94
CA LEU A 349 -26.84 10.30 -20.01
C LEU A 349 -28.35 10.41 -20.17
N ALA A 350 -28.95 9.53 -20.98
CA ALA A 350 -30.40 9.45 -21.14
C ALA A 350 -31.08 9.16 -19.78
N ASP A 351 -30.61 8.16 -19.04
CA ASP A 351 -31.10 7.82 -17.70
C ASP A 351 -30.89 8.97 -16.69
N GLN A 352 -29.72 9.63 -16.69
CA GLN A 352 -29.40 10.71 -15.74
C GLN A 352 -30.14 12.03 -16.05
N LEU A 353 -30.50 12.28 -17.31
CA LEU A 353 -31.19 13.49 -17.74
C LEU A 353 -32.69 13.29 -18.00
N ASP A 354 -33.21 12.10 -17.68
CA ASP A 354 -34.61 11.70 -17.85
C ASP A 354 -35.07 11.87 -19.31
N VAL A 355 -34.29 11.30 -20.24
CA VAL A 355 -34.56 11.26 -21.67
C VAL A 355 -34.85 9.82 -22.08
N PRO A 356 -35.95 9.54 -22.80
CA PRO A 356 -36.27 8.19 -23.26
C PRO A 356 -35.25 7.72 -24.32
N LEU A 357 -34.84 6.45 -24.20
CA LEU A 357 -34.01 5.74 -25.16
C LEU A 357 -34.67 4.38 -25.48
N GLU A 358 -35.44 4.34 -26.57
CA GLU A 358 -36.11 3.13 -27.07
C GLU A 358 -35.24 2.51 -28.18
N ASN A 359 -35.17 1.17 -28.32
CA ASN A 359 -34.39 0.50 -29.38
C ASN A 359 -32.94 1.02 -29.59
N HIS A 360 -32.13 1.01 -28.52
CA HIS A 360 -30.71 1.39 -28.56
C HIS A 360 -29.95 0.60 -29.66
N HIS A 361 -29.05 1.25 -30.40
CA HIS A 361 -28.33 0.73 -31.58
C HIS A 361 -29.14 0.71 -32.90
N GLN A 362 -30.03 1.68 -33.05
CA GLN A 362 -30.52 2.11 -34.35
C GLN A 362 -30.23 3.59 -34.52
N ALA A 363 -29.58 3.97 -35.63
CA ALA A 363 -29.09 5.33 -35.84
C ALA A 363 -30.17 6.41 -35.63
N GLN A 364 -31.40 6.16 -36.09
CA GLN A 364 -32.50 7.12 -35.91
C GLN A 364 -32.91 7.29 -34.44
N SER A 365 -32.94 6.21 -33.67
CA SER A 365 -33.34 6.26 -32.27
C SER A 365 -32.25 6.90 -31.40
N ASP A 366 -30.99 6.57 -31.67
CA ASP A 366 -29.85 7.14 -30.95
C ASP A 366 -29.69 8.64 -31.29
N ALA A 367 -29.99 9.07 -32.52
CA ALA A 367 -30.09 10.50 -32.88
C ALA A 367 -31.22 11.23 -32.14
N LEU A 368 -32.40 10.59 -31.98
CA LEU A 368 -33.52 11.15 -31.21
C LEU A 368 -33.18 11.32 -29.72
N ALA A 369 -32.57 10.30 -29.11
CA ALA A 369 -32.13 10.37 -27.72
C ALA A 369 -31.03 11.44 -27.54
N THR A 370 -30.08 11.51 -28.47
CA THR A 370 -29.04 12.55 -28.49
C THR A 370 -29.65 13.95 -28.61
N ALA A 371 -30.72 14.13 -29.40
CA ALA A 371 -31.43 15.41 -29.49
C ALA A 371 -32.13 15.78 -28.17
N GLY A 372 -32.75 14.82 -27.51
CA GLY A 372 -33.35 15.03 -26.18
C GLY A 372 -32.30 15.44 -25.14
N ILE A 373 -31.14 14.79 -25.14
CA ILE A 373 -30.00 15.11 -24.28
C ILE A 373 -29.44 16.49 -24.60
N PHE A 374 -29.20 16.79 -25.88
CA PHE A 374 -28.66 18.07 -26.31
C PHE A 374 -29.61 19.23 -25.96
N ARG A 375 -30.93 19.04 -26.06
CA ARG A 375 -31.92 20.03 -25.63
C ARG A 375 -31.79 20.36 -24.14
N LYS A 376 -31.57 19.36 -23.28
CA LYS A 376 -31.30 19.58 -21.84
C LYS A 376 -29.99 20.33 -21.62
N MET A 377 -28.95 20.05 -22.40
CA MET A 377 -27.68 20.77 -22.35
C MET A 377 -27.82 22.22 -22.80
N LEU A 378 -28.57 22.50 -23.87
CA LEU A 378 -28.89 23.85 -24.31
C LEU A 378 -29.56 24.64 -23.18
N GLN A 379 -30.56 24.04 -22.49
CA GLN A 379 -31.24 24.67 -21.35
C GLN A 379 -30.30 24.98 -20.17
N ALA A 380 -29.19 24.25 -20.02
CA ALA A 380 -28.19 24.49 -18.99
C ALA A 380 -27.15 25.55 -19.39
N LEU A 381 -27.05 25.90 -20.68
CA LEU A 381 -26.16 26.93 -21.18
C LEU A 381 -26.80 28.33 -21.09
N PRO A 382 -26.01 29.40 -20.96
CA PRO A 382 -26.54 30.76 -20.99
C PRO A 382 -27.30 31.06 -22.30
N LEU A 383 -28.48 31.69 -22.20
CA LEU A 383 -29.35 32.05 -23.33
C LEU A 383 -28.63 32.84 -24.45
N ASN A 384 -27.68 33.69 -24.07
CA ASN A 384 -26.92 34.54 -24.99
C ASN A 384 -25.56 33.94 -25.41
N MET A 385 -25.26 32.69 -25.05
CA MET A 385 -23.99 32.07 -25.42
C MET A 385 -23.93 31.82 -26.93
N GLU A 386 -22.80 32.21 -27.53
CA GLU A 386 -22.49 31.93 -28.93
C GLU A 386 -21.67 30.65 -29.10
N LEU A 387 -21.70 30.07 -30.30
CA LEU A 387 -20.87 28.90 -30.64
C LEU A 387 -19.36 29.19 -30.50
N SER A 388 -18.92 30.40 -30.87
CA SER A 388 -17.53 30.86 -30.71
C SER A 388 -17.11 30.94 -29.23
N GLU A 389 -18.03 31.36 -28.36
CA GLU A 389 -17.87 31.39 -26.92
C GLU A 389 -17.75 29.98 -26.35
N LEU A 390 -18.66 29.09 -26.73
CA LEU A 390 -18.64 27.69 -26.30
C LEU A 390 -17.34 27.01 -26.72
N HIS A 391 -16.92 27.17 -27.99
CA HIS A 391 -15.65 26.63 -28.48
C HIS A 391 -14.45 27.15 -27.66
N ARG A 392 -14.44 28.44 -27.30
CA ARG A 392 -13.37 29.02 -26.48
C ARG A 392 -13.36 28.50 -25.04
N GLN A 393 -14.52 28.40 -24.38
CA GLN A 393 -14.63 27.93 -23.00
C GLN A 393 -14.32 26.44 -22.87
N THR A 394 -14.66 25.66 -23.88
CA THR A 394 -14.44 24.20 -23.92
C THR A 394 -13.10 23.79 -24.52
N LYS A 395 -12.30 24.74 -25.04
CA LYS A 395 -11.01 24.48 -25.72
C LYS A 395 -10.03 23.66 -24.87
N ASN A 396 -10.04 23.87 -23.56
CA ASN A 396 -9.15 23.20 -22.62
C ASN A 396 -9.79 21.98 -21.96
N GLN A 397 -10.95 21.52 -22.44
CA GLN A 397 -11.63 20.37 -21.87
C GLN A 397 -10.81 19.10 -22.14
N VAL A 398 -10.36 18.45 -21.06
CA VAL A 398 -9.51 17.27 -21.14
C VAL A 398 -10.38 16.01 -21.15
N TYR A 399 -10.83 15.58 -22.33
CA TYR A 399 -11.49 14.29 -22.52
C TYR A 399 -11.01 13.59 -23.80
N GLY A 400 -11.06 12.26 -23.80
CA GLY A 400 -10.62 11.44 -24.92
C GLY A 400 -10.43 9.99 -24.47
N TYR A 401 -9.91 9.17 -25.38
CA TYR A 401 -9.56 7.78 -25.10
C TYR A 401 -8.11 7.72 -24.63
N PRO A 402 -7.86 7.24 -23.39
CA PRO A 402 -6.50 7.13 -22.89
C PRO A 402 -5.78 5.95 -23.55
N PHE A 403 -4.54 6.17 -23.97
CA PHE A 403 -3.62 5.15 -24.47
C PHE A 403 -2.32 5.17 -23.64
N PRO A 404 -1.61 4.04 -23.50
CA PRO A 404 -0.33 4.00 -22.80
C PRO A 404 0.77 4.72 -23.58
N VAL A 405 1.66 5.40 -22.86
CA VAL A 405 2.94 5.93 -23.33
C VAL A 405 4.01 5.54 -22.32
N THR A 406 5.16 5.07 -22.80
CA THR A 406 6.29 4.71 -21.95
C THR A 406 7.35 5.81 -21.98
N LEU A 407 7.75 6.26 -20.80
CA LEU A 407 8.75 7.31 -20.60
C LEU A 407 10.01 6.71 -19.98
N TYR A 408 11.18 7.15 -20.42
CA TYR A 408 12.48 6.72 -19.91
C TYR A 408 13.30 7.94 -19.50
N ALA A 409 13.80 7.98 -18.27
CA ALA A 409 14.71 9.03 -17.84
C ALA A 409 16.13 8.73 -18.33
N ILE A 410 16.70 9.64 -19.12
CA ILE A 410 18.07 9.47 -19.65
C ILE A 410 19.14 10.15 -18.78
N ASN A 411 18.75 11.04 -17.87
CA ASN A 411 19.67 11.76 -16.98
C ASN A 411 18.92 12.22 -15.70
N PRO A 412 19.61 12.83 -14.71
CA PRO A 412 18.97 13.29 -13.46
C PRO A 412 17.81 14.28 -13.67
N LYS A 413 17.86 15.11 -14.72
CA LYS A 413 16.75 16.02 -15.05
C LYS A 413 15.53 15.25 -15.52
N GLY A 414 15.73 14.22 -16.33
CA GLY A 414 14.71 13.26 -16.74
C GLY A 414 13.98 12.61 -15.55
N ILE A 415 14.71 12.21 -14.50
CA ILE A 415 14.07 11.65 -13.30
C ILE A 415 13.12 12.64 -12.64
N ARG A 416 13.53 13.90 -12.50
CA ARG A 416 12.67 14.94 -11.92
C ARG A 416 11.43 15.18 -12.77
N HIS A 417 11.57 15.23 -14.10
CA HIS A 417 10.43 15.35 -15.01
C HIS A 417 9.51 14.12 -14.97
N LEU A 418 10.06 12.91 -14.90
CA LEU A 418 9.29 11.68 -14.72
C LEU A 418 8.48 11.70 -13.41
N TYR A 419 9.10 12.15 -12.31
CA TYR A 419 8.42 12.29 -11.02
C TYR A 419 7.34 13.38 -11.06
N ARG A 420 7.59 14.49 -11.76
CA ARG A 420 6.60 15.55 -11.96
C ARG A 420 5.40 15.06 -12.77
N LEU A 421 5.62 14.40 -13.90
CA LEU A 421 4.55 13.84 -14.73
C LEU A 421 3.70 12.83 -13.95
N LEU A 422 4.35 11.93 -13.19
CA LEU A 422 3.64 11.00 -12.31
C LEU A 422 2.81 11.72 -11.24
N SER A 423 3.36 12.79 -10.66
CA SER A 423 2.65 13.60 -9.66
C SER A 423 1.41 14.24 -10.24
N LEU A 424 1.54 14.92 -11.39
CA LEU A 424 0.43 15.53 -12.12
C LEU A 424 -0.67 14.50 -12.48
N ALA A 425 -0.27 13.31 -12.94
CA ALA A 425 -1.21 12.24 -13.28
C ALA A 425 -2.04 11.77 -12.06
N HIS A 426 -1.42 11.72 -10.88
CA HIS A 426 -2.04 11.24 -9.64
C HIS A 426 -2.67 12.33 -8.78
N THR A 427 -2.58 13.60 -9.20
CA THR A 427 -3.14 14.76 -8.49
C THR A 427 -4.10 15.49 -9.42
N ASP A 428 -3.60 16.43 -10.21
CA ASP A 428 -4.37 17.35 -11.04
C ASP A 428 -5.24 16.59 -12.06
N PHE A 429 -4.64 15.65 -12.78
CA PHE A 429 -5.29 14.90 -13.86
C PHE A 429 -5.85 13.54 -13.44
N LEU A 430 -5.94 13.29 -12.13
CA LEU A 430 -6.52 12.05 -11.61
C LEU A 430 -8.04 11.98 -11.90
N THR A 431 -8.51 10.87 -12.47
CA THR A 431 -9.95 10.64 -12.70
C THR A 431 -10.51 9.58 -11.75
N LYS A 432 -11.84 9.41 -11.75
CA LYS A 432 -12.51 8.30 -11.05
C LYS A 432 -12.01 6.92 -11.52
N ALA A 433 -11.50 6.80 -12.75
CA ALA A 433 -11.09 5.53 -13.35
C ALA A 433 -9.60 5.24 -13.15
N ALA A 434 -8.73 6.18 -13.51
CA ALA A 434 -7.27 6.01 -13.44
C ALA A 434 -6.53 7.38 -13.49
N PRO A 435 -5.26 7.43 -13.07
CA PRO A 435 -4.33 8.53 -13.39
C PRO A 435 -4.17 8.64 -14.92
N GLN A 436 -4.28 9.84 -15.48
CA GLN A 436 -4.06 10.08 -16.90
C GLN A 436 -3.40 11.45 -17.13
N LEU A 437 -2.82 11.70 -18.31
CA LEU A 437 -2.18 12.98 -18.65
C LEU A 437 -2.56 13.44 -20.06
N PRO A 438 -2.76 14.74 -20.29
CA PRO A 438 -2.77 15.27 -21.65
C PRO A 438 -1.40 15.12 -22.31
N LYS A 439 -1.35 14.72 -23.58
CA LYS A 439 -0.10 14.58 -24.35
C LYS A 439 0.75 15.86 -24.36
N ALA A 440 0.10 17.03 -24.40
CA ALA A 440 0.77 18.34 -24.34
C ALA A 440 1.64 18.53 -23.08
N VAL A 441 1.23 17.96 -21.93
CA VAL A 441 2.01 18.04 -20.69
C VAL A 441 3.29 17.21 -20.79
N ILE A 442 3.27 16.08 -21.50
CA ILE A 442 4.48 15.28 -21.73
C ILE A 442 5.46 16.05 -22.63
N ILE A 443 4.94 16.75 -23.64
CA ILE A 443 5.77 17.60 -24.53
C ILE A 443 6.45 18.72 -23.73
N GLU A 444 5.75 19.34 -22.79
CA GLU A 444 6.31 20.39 -21.91
C GLU A 444 7.50 19.87 -21.07
N TYR A 445 7.42 18.64 -20.56
CA TYR A 445 8.45 18.02 -19.72
C TYR A 445 9.33 17.01 -20.48
N HIS A 446 9.38 17.08 -21.83
CA HIS A 446 10.09 16.10 -22.67
C HIS A 446 11.60 16.09 -22.42
N GLU A 447 12.20 17.23 -22.08
CA GLU A 447 13.64 17.34 -21.90
C GLU A 447 14.19 16.35 -20.85
N GLY A 448 15.22 15.59 -21.21
CA GLY A 448 15.79 14.56 -20.34
C GLY A 448 15.01 13.25 -20.32
N LEU A 449 13.96 13.11 -21.14
CA LEU A 449 13.20 11.88 -21.33
C LEU A 449 13.36 11.34 -22.75
N LEU A 450 13.19 10.02 -22.90
CA LEU A 450 12.78 9.41 -24.16
C LEU A 450 11.33 8.94 -24.03
N VAL A 451 10.55 9.16 -25.08
CA VAL A 451 9.10 8.89 -25.14
C VAL A 451 8.82 7.86 -26.22
N SER A 452 8.12 6.79 -25.85
CA SER A 452 7.79 5.69 -26.74
C SER A 452 6.30 5.35 -26.75
N SER A 453 5.79 4.99 -27.93
CA SER A 453 4.47 4.39 -28.12
C SER A 453 4.58 2.87 -27.96
N PRO A 454 3.94 2.26 -26.95
CA PRO A 454 4.10 0.86 -26.64
C PRO A 454 3.17 -0.06 -27.45
N GLY A 455 3.73 -0.66 -28.50
CA GLY A 455 3.19 -1.77 -29.28
C GLY A 455 1.68 -1.79 -29.48
N PHE A 456 1.00 -2.94 -29.31
CA PHE A 456 -0.39 -3.10 -29.78
C PHE A 456 -1.40 -2.13 -29.14
N SER A 457 -1.18 -1.79 -27.87
CA SER A 457 -2.04 -0.85 -27.14
C SER A 457 -1.68 0.61 -27.34
N GLY A 458 -0.51 0.91 -27.91
CA GLY A 458 0.00 2.26 -28.07
C GLY A 458 -0.68 3.01 -29.21
N GLU A 459 -0.65 4.35 -29.14
CA GLU A 459 -1.28 5.25 -30.10
C GLU A 459 -0.96 4.90 -31.56
N VAL A 460 0.31 4.59 -31.86
CA VAL A 460 0.77 4.34 -33.23
C VAL A 460 0.16 3.05 -33.81
N MET A 461 0.18 1.94 -33.07
CA MET A 461 -0.38 0.68 -33.59
C MET A 461 -1.90 0.74 -33.63
N THR A 462 -2.55 1.34 -32.62
CA THR A 462 -4.00 1.51 -32.63
C THR A 462 -4.44 2.41 -33.80
N ALA A 463 -3.74 3.52 -34.06
CA ALA A 463 -4.00 4.36 -35.22
C ALA A 463 -3.84 3.59 -36.53
N LEU A 464 -2.79 2.75 -36.66
CA LEU A 464 -2.60 1.91 -37.84
C LEU A 464 -3.75 0.90 -38.04
N MET A 465 -4.18 0.22 -36.98
CA MET A 465 -5.25 -0.79 -37.03
C MET A 465 -6.64 -0.19 -37.30
N GLU A 466 -6.90 1.01 -36.79
CA GLU A 466 -8.21 1.63 -36.85
C GLU A 466 -8.37 2.65 -38.00
N HIS A 467 -7.30 3.37 -38.36
CA HIS A 467 -7.34 4.57 -39.21
C HIS A 467 -6.36 4.53 -40.39
N GLY A 468 -5.53 3.49 -40.48
CA GLY A 468 -4.55 3.35 -41.54
C GLY A 468 -3.26 4.13 -41.33
N GLU A 469 -2.47 4.17 -42.39
CA GLU A 469 -1.05 4.53 -42.33
C GLU A 469 -0.79 6.02 -42.13
N GLU A 470 -1.62 6.89 -42.72
CA GLU A 470 -1.43 8.34 -42.62
C GLU A 470 -1.55 8.80 -41.17
N ALA A 471 -2.56 8.30 -40.45
CA ALA A 471 -2.73 8.55 -39.03
C ALA A 471 -1.57 7.98 -38.20
N ALA A 472 -1.10 6.78 -38.55
CA ALA A 472 0.06 6.17 -37.88
C ALA A 472 1.34 7.00 -38.09
N LEU A 473 1.59 7.52 -39.29
CA LEU A 473 2.74 8.39 -39.60
C LEU A 473 2.69 9.70 -38.82
N GLN A 474 1.51 10.32 -38.72
CA GLN A 474 1.30 11.51 -37.88
C GLN A 474 1.57 11.21 -36.40
N ALA A 475 1.11 10.05 -35.91
CA ALA A 475 1.36 9.63 -34.53
C ALA A 475 2.87 9.39 -34.28
N ILE A 476 3.56 8.68 -35.17
CA ILE A 476 5.00 8.35 -35.10
C ILE A 476 5.88 9.60 -34.90
N ALA A 477 5.51 10.73 -35.51
CA ALA A 477 6.26 11.97 -35.40
C ALA A 477 6.41 12.48 -33.95
N ASN A 478 5.52 12.07 -33.05
CA ASN A 478 5.49 12.52 -31.64
C ASN A 478 6.36 11.69 -30.69
N TYR A 479 7.04 10.65 -31.18
CA TYR A 479 7.79 9.71 -30.35
C TYR A 479 9.26 9.66 -30.73
N ASP A 480 10.13 9.42 -29.76
CA ASP A 480 11.57 9.26 -29.97
C ASP A 480 11.87 7.91 -30.63
N PHE A 481 11.14 6.88 -30.21
CA PHE A 481 11.16 5.54 -30.81
C PHE A 481 9.83 4.83 -30.58
N ILE A 482 9.61 3.71 -31.27
CA ILE A 482 8.40 2.90 -31.18
C ILE A 482 8.79 1.50 -30.68
N THR A 483 7.96 0.87 -29.85
CA THR A 483 8.17 -0.53 -29.49
C THR A 483 7.15 -1.46 -30.13
N VAL A 484 7.53 -2.73 -30.29
CA VAL A 484 6.65 -3.82 -30.73
C VAL A 484 6.82 -5.02 -29.80
N GLU A 485 5.73 -5.70 -29.46
CA GLU A 485 5.73 -6.89 -28.60
C GLU A 485 5.50 -8.20 -29.39
N PRO A 486 5.85 -9.37 -28.81
CA PRO A 486 5.50 -10.66 -29.38
C PRO A 486 3.98 -10.84 -29.58
N LEU A 487 3.61 -11.70 -30.53
CA LEU A 487 2.23 -11.95 -30.96
C LEU A 487 1.23 -12.33 -29.85
N PRO A 488 1.59 -12.96 -28.71
CA PRO A 488 0.66 -13.14 -27.60
C PRO A 488 0.02 -11.85 -27.06
N TYR A 489 0.58 -10.67 -27.36
CA TYR A 489 -0.01 -9.36 -27.08
C TYR A 489 -1.15 -8.99 -28.04
N ALA A 490 -1.22 -9.56 -29.24
CA ALA A 490 -2.32 -9.32 -30.16
C ALA A 490 -3.62 -9.97 -29.69
N GLN A 491 -3.55 -11.00 -28.84
CA GLN A 491 -4.68 -11.84 -28.50
C GLN A 491 -5.90 -11.09 -27.91
N PRO A 492 -5.77 -10.11 -26.99
CA PRO A 492 -6.94 -9.38 -26.51
C PRO A 492 -7.60 -8.52 -27.60
N PHE A 493 -6.82 -8.06 -28.59
CA PHE A 493 -7.36 -7.35 -29.75
C PHE A 493 -8.07 -8.31 -30.71
N ILE A 494 -7.58 -9.54 -30.84
CA ILE A 494 -8.28 -10.63 -31.52
C ILE A 494 -9.59 -10.97 -30.79
N ASP A 495 -9.53 -11.15 -29.48
CA ASP A 495 -10.70 -11.45 -28.64
C ASP A 495 -11.74 -10.31 -28.68
N SER A 496 -11.31 -9.06 -28.95
CA SER A 496 -12.20 -7.89 -29.12
C SER A 496 -12.76 -7.72 -30.54
N GLY A 497 -12.23 -8.44 -31.53
CA GLY A 497 -12.58 -8.28 -32.95
C GLY A 497 -11.86 -7.15 -33.69
N LEU A 498 -10.97 -6.39 -33.05
CA LEU A 498 -10.14 -5.37 -33.71
C LEU A 498 -9.12 -5.99 -34.67
N LEU A 499 -8.67 -7.21 -34.32
CA LEU A 499 -7.91 -8.11 -35.18
C LEU A 499 -8.72 -9.39 -35.39
N HIS A 500 -8.58 -10.02 -36.55
CA HIS A 500 -9.24 -11.28 -36.89
C HIS A 500 -8.43 -12.49 -36.44
N ASN A 501 -7.11 -12.43 -36.56
CA ASN A 501 -6.21 -13.54 -36.27
C ASN A 501 -4.75 -13.07 -36.08
N GLU A 502 -3.88 -14.03 -35.77
CA GLU A 502 -2.46 -13.78 -35.54
C GLU A 502 -1.70 -13.37 -36.81
N ASP A 503 -2.09 -13.85 -38.00
CA ASP A 503 -1.42 -13.49 -39.25
C ASP A 503 -1.68 -12.03 -39.64
N GLU A 504 -2.87 -11.53 -39.32
CA GLU A 504 -3.16 -10.10 -39.42
C GLU A 504 -2.30 -9.27 -38.45
N ALA A 505 -2.10 -9.76 -37.22
CA ALA A 505 -1.21 -9.11 -36.26
C ALA A 505 0.25 -9.03 -36.76
N LYS A 506 0.74 -10.09 -37.43
CA LYS A 506 2.04 -10.08 -38.12
C LYS A 506 2.08 -9.05 -39.24
N THR A 507 1.00 -8.96 -40.02
CA THR A 507 0.89 -8.00 -41.13
C THR A 507 1.00 -6.55 -40.63
N PHE A 508 0.26 -6.19 -39.58
CA PHE A 508 0.37 -4.87 -38.96
C PHE A 508 1.75 -4.60 -38.35
N SER A 509 2.37 -5.61 -37.72
CA SER A 509 3.73 -5.49 -37.18
C SER A 509 4.78 -5.26 -38.28
N SER A 510 4.65 -5.97 -39.41
CA SER A 510 5.47 -5.75 -40.60
C SER A 510 5.27 -4.36 -41.18
N ARG A 511 4.02 -3.89 -41.25
CA ARG A 511 3.73 -2.56 -41.78
C ARG A 511 4.26 -1.46 -40.87
N LEU A 512 4.12 -1.61 -39.55
CA LEU A 512 4.72 -0.69 -38.57
C LEU A 512 6.24 -0.58 -38.75
N ASN A 513 6.93 -1.71 -38.98
CA ASN A 513 8.37 -1.73 -39.26
C ASN A 513 8.73 -0.96 -40.54
N GLU A 514 7.93 -1.09 -41.59
CA GLU A 514 8.12 -0.32 -42.83
C GLU A 514 7.93 1.18 -42.60
N LEU A 515 6.86 1.59 -41.92
CA LEU A 515 6.59 3.01 -41.61
C LEU A 515 7.70 3.62 -40.73
N CYS A 516 8.22 2.88 -39.74
CA CYS A 516 9.36 3.32 -38.94
C CYS A 516 10.63 3.49 -39.79
N ASN A 517 10.89 2.57 -40.73
CA ASN A 517 12.02 2.70 -41.66
C ASN A 517 11.86 3.91 -42.60
N GLN A 518 10.66 4.17 -43.12
CA GLN A 518 10.37 5.32 -43.99
C GLN A 518 10.60 6.65 -43.26
N THR A 519 10.28 6.71 -41.96
CA THR A 519 10.40 7.92 -41.13
C THR A 519 11.74 8.02 -40.38
N ASN A 520 12.65 7.07 -40.59
CA ASN A 520 13.91 6.94 -39.86
C ASN A 520 13.74 6.92 -38.32
N LYS A 521 12.62 6.35 -37.84
CA LYS A 521 12.35 6.13 -36.42
C LYS A 521 12.77 4.73 -36.00
N LEU A 522 13.31 4.60 -34.79
CA LEU A 522 13.73 3.30 -34.27
C LEU A 522 12.49 2.46 -33.90
N LEU A 523 12.37 1.27 -34.48
CA LEU A 523 11.47 0.23 -33.97
C LEU A 523 12.27 -0.71 -33.06
N VAL A 524 11.79 -0.93 -31.83
CA VAL A 524 12.47 -1.77 -30.83
C VAL A 524 11.56 -2.90 -30.38
N ALA A 525 12.05 -4.13 -30.44
CA ALA A 525 11.34 -5.28 -29.90
C ALA A 525 11.52 -5.36 -28.38
N VAL A 526 10.40 -5.46 -27.65
CA VAL A 526 10.39 -5.56 -26.17
C VAL A 526 9.57 -6.77 -25.71
N GLY A 527 9.85 -7.28 -24.51
CA GLY A 527 9.08 -8.42 -23.96
C GLY A 527 7.77 -8.03 -23.28
N GLY A 528 7.65 -6.76 -22.86
CA GLY A 528 6.54 -6.24 -22.05
C GLY A 528 6.34 -6.99 -20.72
N VAL A 529 7.43 -7.48 -20.16
CA VAL A 529 7.51 -8.54 -19.15
C VAL A 529 6.54 -8.34 -17.96
N ARG A 530 5.70 -9.36 -17.70
CA ARG A 530 4.74 -9.44 -16.56
C ARG A 530 4.95 -10.67 -15.66
N HIS A 531 5.77 -11.61 -16.09
CA HIS A 531 6.26 -12.74 -15.29
C HIS A 531 7.65 -13.12 -15.78
N LEU A 532 8.44 -13.84 -14.97
CA LEU A 532 9.84 -14.10 -15.32
C LEU A 532 9.98 -15.27 -16.27
N ASN A 533 9.46 -16.43 -15.91
CA ASN A 533 9.70 -17.63 -16.69
C ASN A 533 8.48 -18.04 -17.51
N LYS A 534 8.71 -18.70 -18.66
CA LYS A 534 7.62 -19.29 -19.46
C LYS A 534 6.74 -20.26 -18.65
N HIS A 535 7.32 -20.95 -17.66
CA HIS A 535 6.57 -21.87 -16.80
C HIS A 535 5.73 -21.17 -15.72
N ASP A 536 5.99 -19.88 -15.44
CA ASP A 536 5.14 -19.07 -14.55
C ASP A 536 3.81 -18.70 -15.21
N HIS A 537 3.59 -19.05 -16.48
CA HIS A 537 2.36 -18.77 -17.21
C HIS A 537 1.10 -19.29 -16.49
N GLY A 538 1.18 -20.45 -15.84
CA GLY A 538 0.06 -20.98 -15.04
C GLY A 538 -0.28 -20.09 -13.84
N LEU A 539 0.74 -19.66 -13.10
CA LEU A 539 0.60 -18.72 -11.98
C LEU A 539 0.07 -17.36 -12.44
N TYR A 540 0.62 -16.83 -13.54
CA TYR A 540 0.18 -15.56 -14.13
C TYR A 540 -1.25 -15.62 -14.68
N SER A 541 -1.67 -16.75 -15.26
CA SER A 541 -3.06 -16.96 -15.69
C SER A 541 -4.02 -16.99 -14.50
N ARG A 542 -3.63 -17.63 -13.38
CA ARG A 542 -4.40 -17.59 -12.12
C ARG A 542 -4.47 -16.19 -11.53
N PHE A 543 -3.38 -15.43 -11.61
CA PHE A 543 -3.37 -14.03 -11.23
C PHE A 543 -4.40 -13.21 -12.02
N ILE A 544 -4.41 -13.33 -13.35
CA ILE A 544 -5.40 -12.67 -14.22
C ILE A 544 -6.83 -13.04 -13.82
N GLN A 545 -7.09 -14.33 -13.56
CA GLN A 545 -8.40 -14.81 -13.15
C GLN A 545 -8.85 -14.26 -11.78
N LEU A 546 -7.93 -14.13 -10.83
CA LEU A 546 -8.23 -13.66 -9.47
C LEU A 546 -8.30 -12.13 -9.35
N ARG A 547 -7.72 -11.40 -10.31
CA ARG A 547 -7.61 -9.94 -10.30
C ARG A 547 -8.92 -9.20 -10.01
N PRO A 548 -10.09 -9.54 -10.62
CA PRO A 548 -11.36 -8.86 -10.34
C PRO A 548 -11.85 -8.99 -8.88
N TYR A 549 -11.35 -10.00 -8.16
CA TYR A 549 -11.70 -10.26 -6.76
C TYR A 549 -10.68 -9.66 -5.77
N LEU A 550 -9.49 -9.30 -6.25
CA LEU A 550 -8.44 -8.64 -5.49
C LEU A 550 -8.64 -7.12 -5.43
N SER A 551 -9.28 -6.51 -6.44
CA SER A 551 -9.67 -5.10 -6.43
C SER A 551 -10.89 -4.84 -7.32
N LYS A 552 -11.62 -3.76 -7.01
CA LYS A 552 -12.80 -3.31 -7.78
C LYS A 552 -12.44 -2.49 -9.03
N ASN A 553 -11.16 -2.24 -9.30
CA ASN A 553 -10.74 -1.39 -10.41
C ASN A 553 -10.88 -2.09 -11.78
N ARG A 554 -11.17 -1.29 -12.82
CA ARG A 554 -11.43 -1.73 -14.19
C ARG A 554 -10.25 -2.49 -14.84
N PRO A 555 -10.51 -3.31 -15.86
CA PRO A 555 -9.47 -4.08 -16.54
C PRO A 555 -8.44 -3.15 -17.20
N VAL A 556 -7.18 -3.40 -16.88
CA VAL A 556 -6.00 -2.97 -17.65
C VAL A 556 -5.77 -4.08 -18.65
N PHE A 557 -5.42 -3.74 -19.89
CA PHE A 557 -5.00 -4.70 -20.90
C PHE A 557 -3.99 -5.72 -20.32
N MET A 558 -4.29 -7.01 -20.44
CA MET A 558 -3.43 -8.08 -19.98
C MET A 558 -3.10 -9.02 -21.14
N PRO A 559 -1.82 -9.18 -21.51
CA PRO A 559 -1.44 -10.23 -22.45
C PRO A 559 -1.65 -11.60 -21.80
N LYS A 560 -1.94 -12.64 -22.61
CA LYS A 560 -2.05 -14.01 -22.09
C LYS A 560 -0.70 -14.54 -21.61
N ALA A 561 0.39 -14.16 -22.28
CA ALA A 561 1.76 -14.50 -21.90
C ALA A 561 2.69 -13.29 -22.10
N ALA A 562 3.63 -13.10 -21.17
CA ALA A 562 4.59 -12.00 -21.14
C ALA A 562 5.81 -12.37 -20.25
N PRO A 563 6.51 -13.48 -20.57
CA PRO A 563 7.71 -13.90 -19.85
C PRO A 563 8.90 -12.98 -20.13
N PHE A 564 9.93 -13.06 -19.30
CA PHE A 564 11.23 -12.44 -19.58
C PHE A 564 12.05 -13.35 -20.50
N LEU A 565 11.94 -13.11 -21.81
CA LEU A 565 12.60 -13.91 -22.85
C LEU A 565 14.10 -13.63 -22.91
N SER A 566 14.90 -14.66 -23.19
CA SER A 566 16.30 -14.47 -23.61
C SER A 566 16.38 -13.82 -25.01
N THR A 567 17.57 -13.43 -25.44
CA THR A 567 17.81 -12.77 -26.73
C THR A 567 17.41 -13.66 -27.90
N ASP A 568 17.81 -14.93 -27.90
CA ASP A 568 17.45 -15.92 -28.92
C ASP A 568 15.93 -16.17 -28.96
N GLU A 569 15.29 -16.34 -27.81
CA GLU A 569 13.84 -16.54 -27.74
C GLU A 569 13.05 -15.33 -28.25
N LEU A 570 13.55 -14.11 -28.02
CA LEU A 570 12.92 -12.91 -28.56
C LEU A 570 13.16 -12.76 -30.06
N LEU A 571 14.36 -13.08 -30.56
CA LEU A 571 14.64 -13.14 -32.00
C LEU A 571 13.70 -14.12 -32.71
N ASP A 572 13.51 -15.31 -32.14
CA ASP A 572 12.58 -16.31 -32.65
C ASP A 572 11.14 -15.79 -32.68
N SER A 573 10.75 -14.95 -31.71
CA SER A 573 9.41 -14.34 -31.68
C SER A 573 9.17 -13.34 -32.83
N PHE A 574 10.23 -12.82 -33.44
CA PHE A 574 10.19 -11.85 -34.55
C PHE A 574 10.79 -12.38 -35.86
N HIS A 575 10.99 -13.69 -35.99
CA HIS A 575 11.60 -14.31 -37.19
C HIS A 575 10.88 -13.97 -38.51
N TYR A 576 9.61 -13.56 -38.46
CA TYR A 576 8.82 -13.15 -39.61
C TYR A 576 9.17 -11.74 -40.13
N LEU A 577 9.97 -10.96 -39.39
CA LEU A 577 10.45 -9.65 -39.81
C LEU A 577 11.86 -9.75 -40.40
N PRO A 578 12.15 -9.11 -41.55
CA PRO A 578 13.44 -9.24 -42.25
C PRO A 578 14.64 -8.67 -41.47
N ASN A 579 14.38 -7.78 -40.52
CA ASN A 579 15.38 -7.06 -39.72
C ASN A 579 15.26 -7.36 -38.21
N ALA A 580 14.83 -8.58 -37.84
CA ALA A 580 14.64 -9.01 -36.45
C ALA A 580 15.85 -8.72 -35.55
N HIS A 581 17.08 -9.03 -36.00
CA HIS A 581 18.31 -8.74 -35.25
C HIS A 581 18.45 -7.25 -34.90
N ARG A 582 18.18 -6.38 -35.89
CA ARG A 582 18.29 -4.93 -35.72
C ARG A 582 17.29 -4.40 -34.70
N ILE A 583 16.04 -4.86 -34.72
CA ILE A 583 15.01 -4.37 -33.80
C ILE A 583 15.14 -4.97 -32.38
N VAL A 584 15.64 -6.20 -32.25
CA VAL A 584 15.81 -6.89 -30.96
C VAL A 584 17.08 -6.47 -30.23
N ILE A 585 18.19 -6.30 -30.96
CA ILE A 585 19.51 -6.07 -30.37
C ILE A 585 19.96 -4.63 -30.64
N ASP A 586 20.21 -4.28 -31.91
CA ASP A 586 20.92 -3.04 -32.24
C ASP A 586 20.15 -1.78 -31.81
N ASN A 587 18.85 -1.72 -32.10
CA ASN A 587 18.01 -0.57 -31.74
C ASN A 587 17.77 -0.50 -30.23
N ALA A 588 17.62 -1.63 -29.54
CA ALA A 588 17.49 -1.67 -28.08
C ALA A 588 18.76 -1.15 -27.39
N LEU A 589 19.93 -1.56 -27.88
CA LEU A 589 21.22 -1.08 -27.40
C LEU A 589 21.37 0.42 -27.66
N LYS A 590 20.99 0.92 -28.84
CA LYS A 590 21.01 2.36 -29.17
C LYS A 590 20.15 3.22 -28.25
N VAL A 591 19.02 2.69 -27.76
CA VAL A 591 18.20 3.40 -26.76
C VAL A 591 18.90 3.35 -25.40
N ALA A 592 19.40 2.18 -25.00
CA ALA A 592 20.07 1.99 -23.71
C ALA A 592 21.37 2.80 -23.54
N THR A 593 22.10 3.05 -24.63
CA THR A 593 23.33 3.85 -24.63
C THR A 593 23.08 5.35 -24.47
N GLN A 594 21.86 5.83 -24.75
CA GLN A 594 21.48 7.22 -24.53
C GLN A 594 21.22 7.54 -23.05
N VAL A 595 21.03 6.53 -22.21
CA VAL A 595 20.80 6.69 -20.77
C VAL A 595 22.14 6.88 -20.06
N GLU A 596 22.32 7.94 -19.28
CA GLU A 596 23.49 8.16 -18.43
C GLU A 596 23.42 7.27 -17.17
N GLU A 597 24.56 7.04 -16.51
CA GLU A 597 24.55 6.49 -15.15
C GLU A 597 24.30 7.61 -14.14
N PHE A 598 23.26 7.47 -13.33
CA PHE A 598 22.91 8.45 -12.30
C PHE A 598 22.27 7.78 -11.07
N GLU A 599 22.24 8.53 -9.97
CA GLU A 599 21.51 8.20 -8.75
C GLU A 599 20.03 8.63 -8.82
N LEU A 600 19.12 7.79 -8.32
CA LEU A 600 17.70 8.14 -8.23
C LEU A 600 17.45 9.28 -7.24
N LEU A 601 18.25 9.31 -6.19
CA LEU A 601 18.15 10.22 -5.06
C LEU A 601 19.53 10.84 -4.85
N PRO A 602 19.63 12.09 -4.39
CA PRO A 602 20.92 12.71 -4.15
C PRO A 602 21.66 11.99 -3.00
N ASP A 603 23.00 11.96 -3.07
CA ASP A 603 23.86 11.31 -2.06
C ASP A 603 23.76 12.00 -0.70
N GLU A 604 23.76 13.34 -0.70
CA GLU A 604 23.51 14.17 0.46
C GLU A 604 22.13 14.81 0.37
N MET A 605 21.35 14.63 1.42
CA MET A 605 19.98 15.14 1.46
C MET A 605 19.97 16.50 2.16
N PRO A 606 19.29 17.50 1.59
CA PRO A 606 19.30 18.85 2.13
C PRO A 606 18.56 18.89 3.48
N LEU A 607 19.15 19.59 4.45
CA LEU A 607 18.55 19.81 5.75
C LEU A 607 17.46 20.89 5.66
N PRO A 608 16.33 20.76 6.37
CA PRO A 608 15.39 21.85 6.52
C PRO A 608 16.03 22.98 7.32
N ASP A 609 15.64 24.23 7.04
CA ASP A 609 16.11 25.39 7.77
C ASP A 609 15.06 25.83 8.80
N LEU A 610 15.53 26.19 9.99
CA LEU A 610 14.75 26.84 11.04
C LEU A 610 15.69 27.82 11.76
N PRO A 611 15.63 29.12 11.40
CA PRO A 611 16.57 30.11 11.92
C PRO A 611 16.61 30.15 13.44
N GLY A 612 17.81 30.12 14.02
CA GLY A 612 18.03 30.18 15.48
C GLY A 612 17.81 28.86 16.23
N ALA A 613 17.54 27.74 15.54
CA ALA A 613 17.25 26.47 16.19
C ALA A 613 18.43 25.94 17.03
N ALA A 614 19.68 26.08 16.55
CA ALA A 614 20.87 25.61 17.27
C ALA A 614 21.10 26.37 18.59
N GLU A 615 20.97 27.69 18.54
CA GLU A 615 21.08 28.58 19.70
C GLU A 615 19.96 28.31 20.71
N THR A 616 18.73 28.14 20.21
CA THR A 616 17.54 27.88 21.04
C THR A 616 17.65 26.53 21.76
N VAL A 617 17.98 25.45 21.02
CA VAL A 617 18.15 24.11 21.60
C VAL A 617 19.25 24.13 22.66
N ARG A 618 20.39 24.76 22.37
CA ARG A 618 21.49 24.88 23.34
C ARG A 618 21.02 25.64 24.59
N ALA A 619 20.46 26.84 24.43
CA ALA A 619 20.06 27.69 25.53
C ALA A 619 19.05 27.01 26.46
N ILE A 620 17.96 26.47 25.91
CA ILE A 620 16.91 25.80 26.70
C ILE A 620 17.46 24.55 27.39
N ALA A 621 18.32 23.76 26.72
CA ALA A 621 18.88 22.56 27.33
C ALA A 621 19.76 22.89 28.56
N TYR A 622 20.61 23.92 28.49
CA TYR A 622 21.37 24.36 29.68
C TYR A 622 20.47 24.96 30.75
N GLU A 623 19.51 25.79 30.38
CA GLU A 623 18.60 26.42 31.32
C GLU A 623 17.82 25.36 32.11
N SER A 624 17.19 24.40 31.41
CA SER A 624 16.48 23.27 32.03
C SER A 624 17.40 22.41 32.90
N ALA A 625 18.63 22.17 32.45
CA ALA A 625 19.60 21.39 33.23
C ALA A 625 19.98 22.12 34.53
N GLN A 626 20.23 23.43 34.46
CA GLN A 626 20.59 24.24 35.61
C GLN A 626 19.43 24.43 36.59
N GLN A 627 18.20 24.57 36.09
CA GLN A 627 17.00 24.61 36.92
C GLN A 627 16.80 23.30 37.70
N ARG A 628 17.19 22.15 37.12
CA ARG A 628 17.02 20.84 37.77
C ARG A 628 18.19 20.46 38.67
N TYR A 629 19.41 20.56 38.15
CA TYR A 629 20.65 20.04 38.77
C TYR A 629 21.54 21.14 39.36
N GLY A 630 21.09 22.40 39.35
CA GLY A 630 21.82 23.55 39.90
C GLY A 630 22.73 24.24 38.89
N ALA A 631 23.16 25.46 39.21
CA ALA A 631 23.97 26.29 38.31
C ALA A 631 25.32 25.65 37.93
N SER A 632 25.93 24.89 38.85
CA SER A 632 27.17 24.13 38.62
C SER A 632 26.84 22.66 38.39
N LEU A 633 26.71 22.27 37.12
CA LEU A 633 26.34 20.90 36.75
C LEU A 633 27.42 19.88 37.13
N PRO A 634 27.06 18.72 37.72
CA PRO A 634 27.98 17.61 37.95
C PRO A 634 28.64 17.11 36.65
N ASP A 635 29.90 16.67 36.74
CA ASP A 635 30.73 16.24 35.61
C ASP A 635 30.06 15.24 34.66
N PHE A 636 29.35 14.24 35.20
CA PHE A 636 28.72 13.21 34.36
C PHE A 636 27.50 13.74 33.59
N ILE A 637 26.87 14.81 34.07
CA ILE A 637 25.75 15.50 33.41
C ILE A 637 26.30 16.50 32.40
N SER A 638 27.26 17.34 32.79
CA SER A 638 27.86 18.35 31.90
C SER A 638 28.53 17.70 30.69
N LYS A 639 29.36 16.66 30.88
CA LYS A 639 30.01 15.92 29.77
C LYS A 639 28.98 15.28 28.82
N ARG A 640 27.91 14.70 29.38
CA ARG A 640 26.83 14.10 28.57
C ARG A 640 26.11 15.17 27.75
N LEU A 641 25.74 16.28 28.39
CA LEU A 641 25.03 17.39 27.74
C LEU A 641 25.85 18.01 26.60
N GLU A 642 27.14 18.31 26.85
CA GLU A 642 28.04 18.90 25.86
C GLU A 642 28.23 17.99 24.64
N THR A 643 28.42 16.69 24.88
CA THR A 643 28.60 15.68 23.81
C THR A 643 27.36 15.59 22.93
N GLU A 644 26.17 15.55 23.54
CA GLU A 644 24.92 15.49 22.79
C GLU A 644 24.65 16.79 22.01
N ILE A 645 24.78 17.96 22.64
CA ILE A 645 24.58 19.26 21.99
C ILE A 645 25.52 19.41 20.79
N GLN A 646 26.79 19.06 20.97
CA GLN A 646 27.78 19.15 19.90
C GLN A 646 27.38 18.26 18.71
N ALA A 647 27.01 17.00 18.95
CA ALA A 647 26.58 16.09 17.89
C ALA A 647 25.28 16.54 17.19
N ILE A 648 24.30 17.03 17.96
CA ILE A 648 23.03 17.52 17.41
C ILE A 648 23.24 18.75 16.51
N ILE A 649 24.09 19.69 16.93
CA ILE A 649 24.36 20.91 16.17
C ILE A 649 25.25 20.63 14.96
N SER A 650 26.35 19.86 15.12
CA SER A 650 27.29 19.60 14.02
C SER A 650 26.67 18.83 12.86
N CYS A 651 25.68 17.98 13.14
CA CYS A 651 24.94 17.24 12.11
C CYS A 651 23.67 17.98 11.64
N GLY A 652 23.41 19.20 12.14
CA GLY A 652 22.27 20.02 11.74
C GLY A 652 20.90 19.52 12.22
N TYR A 653 20.87 18.63 13.22
CA TYR A 653 19.64 18.05 13.78
C TYR A 653 18.91 18.97 14.76
N ALA A 654 19.48 20.11 15.13
CA ALA A 654 18.85 21.08 16.04
C ALA A 654 17.46 21.53 15.53
N VAL A 655 17.28 21.64 14.21
CA VAL A 655 16.02 22.04 13.56
C VAL A 655 14.85 21.12 13.94
N ILE A 656 15.05 19.80 13.92
CA ILE A 656 13.98 18.86 14.27
C ILE A 656 13.74 18.75 15.78
N TYR A 657 14.77 18.96 16.61
CA TYR A 657 14.62 19.03 18.06
C TYR A 657 13.76 20.24 18.43
N GLU A 658 14.04 21.39 17.82
CA GLU A 658 13.27 22.61 18.04
C GLU A 658 11.84 22.48 17.53
N ALA A 659 11.63 21.91 16.34
CA ALA A 659 10.28 21.64 15.83
C ALA A 659 9.50 20.68 16.76
N ALA A 660 10.12 19.58 17.19
CA ALA A 660 9.50 18.64 18.13
C ALA A 660 9.16 19.32 19.46
N ARG A 661 10.06 20.16 20.00
CA ARG A 661 9.82 20.94 21.22
C ARG A 661 8.60 21.86 21.08
N GLN A 662 8.49 22.62 19.99
CA GLN A 662 7.35 23.51 19.75
C GLN A 662 6.03 22.74 19.70
N ILE A 663 5.99 21.60 18.99
CA ILE A 663 4.79 20.76 18.87
C ILE A 663 4.38 20.19 20.24
N VAL A 664 5.35 19.68 21.02
CA VAL A 664 5.05 19.14 22.36
C VAL A 664 4.58 20.25 23.31
N ALA A 665 5.23 21.41 23.28
CA ALA A 665 4.84 22.56 24.10
C ALA A 665 3.42 23.04 23.76
N GLU A 666 3.07 23.14 22.47
CA GLU A 666 1.72 23.52 22.03
C GLU A 666 0.67 22.49 22.47
N ALA A 667 0.95 21.19 22.29
CA ALA A 667 0.05 20.13 22.73
C ALA A 667 -0.23 20.20 24.24
N LYS A 668 0.82 20.37 25.05
CA LYS A 668 0.72 20.54 26.51
C LYS A 668 -0.07 21.80 26.87
N ALA A 669 0.17 22.93 26.20
CA ALA A 669 -0.56 24.18 26.42
C ALA A 669 -2.07 24.04 26.13
N LYS A 670 -2.45 23.16 25.19
CA LYS A 670 -3.84 22.81 24.87
C LYS A 670 -4.41 21.67 25.74
N GLY A 671 -3.70 21.25 26.79
CA GLY A 671 -4.15 20.21 27.73
C GLY A 671 -4.08 18.79 27.17
N HIS A 672 -3.20 18.52 26.19
CA HIS A 672 -2.95 17.18 25.68
C HIS A 672 -1.63 16.62 26.22
N PHE A 673 -1.66 15.37 26.67
CA PHE A 673 -0.47 14.62 27.00
C PHE A 673 0.20 14.10 25.73
N VAL A 674 1.54 14.06 25.74
CA VAL A 674 2.34 13.51 24.64
C VAL A 674 3.16 12.36 25.21
N GLY A 675 2.95 11.16 24.68
CA GLY A 675 3.72 9.99 25.04
C GLY A 675 5.05 9.95 24.29
N SER A 676 6.12 9.61 25.01
CA SER A 676 7.43 9.37 24.43
C SER A 676 7.46 8.06 23.64
N ARG A 677 8.24 7.99 22.56
CA ARG A 677 8.40 6.76 21.76
C ARG A 677 9.77 6.69 21.09
N GLY A 678 10.21 5.47 20.81
CA GLY A 678 11.36 5.21 19.96
C GLY A 678 12.69 5.41 20.69
N SER A 679 13.73 5.75 19.93
CA SER A 679 15.08 5.95 20.48
C SER A 679 15.36 7.38 20.95
N VAL A 680 14.45 8.34 20.76
CA VAL A 680 14.69 9.73 21.21
C VAL A 680 14.85 9.84 22.73
N GLY A 681 14.24 8.91 23.49
CA GLY A 681 14.43 8.79 24.94
C GLY A 681 15.85 8.41 25.37
N SER A 682 16.76 8.13 24.42
CA SER A 682 18.19 7.99 24.67
C SER A 682 18.93 9.34 24.75
N SER A 683 18.29 10.48 24.41
CA SER A 683 18.91 11.80 24.46
C SER A 683 18.54 12.59 25.72
N LEU A 684 19.56 13.03 26.45
CA LEU A 684 19.42 13.96 27.57
C LEU A 684 18.92 15.33 27.08
N VAL A 685 19.38 15.80 25.93
CA VAL A 685 18.89 17.05 25.33
C VAL A 685 17.39 16.96 25.05
N ALA A 686 16.91 15.85 24.47
CA ALA A 686 15.47 15.67 24.23
C ALA A 686 14.65 15.70 25.53
N TYR A 687 15.18 15.09 26.60
CA TYR A 687 14.56 15.12 27.93
C TYR A 687 14.47 16.55 28.49
N LEU A 688 15.56 17.32 28.41
CA LEU A 688 15.64 18.70 28.91
C LEU A 688 14.80 19.69 28.11
N LEU A 689 14.57 19.42 26.83
CA LEU A 689 13.61 20.17 26.00
C LEU A 689 12.15 19.74 26.25
N GLY A 690 11.90 18.69 27.04
CA GLY A 690 10.56 18.18 27.32
C GLY A 690 9.92 17.39 26.17
N ILE A 691 10.73 16.94 25.19
CA ILE A 691 10.31 16.10 24.06
C ILE A 691 10.02 14.67 24.52
N THR A 692 10.79 14.19 25.51
CA THR A 692 10.65 12.85 26.10
C THR A 692 10.59 12.93 27.63
N GLU A 693 9.85 12.02 28.26
CA GLU A 693 9.79 11.84 29.71
C GLU A 693 10.88 10.90 30.24
N VAL A 694 11.57 10.19 29.35
CA VAL A 694 12.64 9.25 29.71
C VAL A 694 13.94 10.01 29.93
N ASN A 695 14.46 9.95 31.15
CA ASN A 695 15.79 10.49 31.50
C ASN A 695 16.87 9.41 31.25
N PRO A 696 17.78 9.58 30.28
CA PRO A 696 18.75 8.54 29.91
C PRO A 696 19.98 8.47 30.81
N LEU A 697 20.13 9.39 31.77
CA LEU A 697 21.27 9.39 32.69
C LEU A 697 21.35 8.08 33.49
N PRO A 698 22.53 7.73 34.03
CA PRO A 698 22.64 6.69 35.05
C PRO A 698 21.72 6.99 36.25
N PRO A 699 21.30 5.98 37.03
CA PRO A 699 20.53 6.16 38.25
C PRO A 699 21.17 7.21 39.17
N HIS A 700 20.39 8.17 39.62
CA HIS A 700 20.85 9.25 40.49
C HIS A 700 19.73 9.81 41.35
N TYR A 701 20.15 10.42 42.46
CA TYR A 701 19.32 11.28 43.30
C TYR A 701 19.54 12.73 42.93
N VAL A 702 18.47 13.54 43.01
CA VAL A 702 18.54 15.01 42.89
C VAL A 702 17.61 15.67 43.89
N CYS A 703 18.11 16.65 44.63
CA CYS A 703 17.28 17.49 45.49
C CYS A 703 16.69 18.64 44.69
N LEU A 704 15.38 18.70 44.52
CA LEU A 704 14.73 19.80 43.80
C LEU A 704 14.72 21.14 44.58
N ASN A 705 15.16 21.15 45.85
CA ASN A 705 15.23 22.34 46.69
C ASN A 705 16.63 22.99 46.74
N CYS A 706 17.69 22.18 46.92
CA CYS A 706 19.06 22.69 47.01
C CYS A 706 19.99 22.20 45.89
N HIS A 707 19.45 21.43 44.94
CA HIS A 707 20.16 20.92 43.77
C HIS A 707 21.36 20.01 44.05
N ASP A 708 21.41 19.39 45.23
CA ASP A 708 22.39 18.34 45.54
C ASP A 708 22.11 17.10 44.66
N VAL A 709 23.15 16.55 44.03
CA VAL A 709 23.04 15.42 43.08
C VAL A 709 24.01 14.31 43.47
N GLU A 710 23.52 13.07 43.53
CA GLU A 710 24.33 11.89 43.85
C GLU A 710 24.06 10.77 42.83
N ARG A 711 25.08 10.35 42.08
CA ARG A 711 24.98 9.19 41.19
C ARG A 711 25.03 7.89 41.98
N SER A 712 24.24 6.91 41.58
CA SER A 712 24.18 5.58 42.20
C SER A 712 24.35 4.45 41.19
N GLU A 713 24.87 3.32 41.65
CA GLU A 713 25.01 2.08 40.87
C GLU A 713 24.26 0.90 41.53
N LEU A 714 23.38 1.19 42.49
CA LEU A 714 22.65 0.18 43.26
C LEU A 714 21.61 -0.59 42.43
N CYS A 715 21.14 -0.03 41.32
CA CYS A 715 20.09 -0.59 40.48
C CYS A 715 20.29 -0.16 39.02
N SER A 716 19.48 -0.71 38.11
CA SER A 716 19.51 -0.41 36.67
C SER A 716 18.56 0.71 36.24
N SER A 717 17.67 1.15 37.14
CA SER A 717 16.73 2.26 36.97
C SER A 717 16.66 3.10 38.24
N GLY A 718 16.80 4.41 38.11
CA GLY A 718 16.70 5.37 39.21
C GLY A 718 15.38 5.32 39.94
N SER A 719 14.28 4.95 39.26
CA SER A 719 12.97 4.74 39.90
C SER A 719 13.01 3.70 41.03
N ASP A 720 13.97 2.78 40.99
CA ASP A 720 14.11 1.68 41.95
C ASP A 720 15.04 2.03 43.13
N LEU A 721 15.63 3.24 43.13
CA LEU A 721 16.47 3.69 44.22
C LEU A 721 15.67 3.81 45.53
N PRO A 722 16.25 3.47 46.69
CA PRO A 722 15.58 3.63 47.98
C PRO A 722 15.30 5.11 48.28
N GLU A 723 14.25 5.40 49.04
CA GLU A 723 13.92 6.75 49.46
C GLU A 723 14.95 7.27 50.46
N ILE A 724 15.53 8.43 50.18
CA ILE A 724 16.49 9.11 51.06
C ILE A 724 16.14 10.59 51.20
N ARG A 725 16.62 11.21 52.28
CA ARG A 725 16.52 12.65 52.49
C ARG A 725 17.83 13.34 52.14
N CYS A 726 17.71 14.50 51.51
CA CYS A 726 18.81 15.41 51.26
C CYS A 726 19.37 15.97 52.56
N ARG A 727 20.62 16.45 52.52
CA ARG A 727 21.24 17.23 53.60
C ARG A 727 20.44 18.48 54.00
N CYS A 728 19.67 19.05 53.08
CA CYS A 728 18.77 20.19 53.37
C CYS A 728 17.42 19.78 54.01
N GLY A 729 17.18 18.50 54.26
CA GLY A 729 15.97 17.96 54.88
C GLY A 729 14.83 17.64 53.91
N ALA A 730 14.92 18.07 52.64
CA ALA A 730 13.96 17.71 51.59
C ALA A 730 14.13 16.25 51.13
N GLU A 731 13.07 15.66 50.59
CA GLU A 731 13.13 14.34 49.96
C GLU A 731 13.93 14.41 48.64
N MET A 732 14.77 13.42 48.38
CA MET A 732 15.52 13.35 47.12
C MET A 732 14.64 12.73 46.03
N HIS A 733 14.53 13.43 44.90
CA HIS A 733 13.94 12.85 43.70
C HIS A 733 14.89 11.80 43.11
N ARG A 734 14.33 10.75 42.51
CA ARG A 734 15.06 9.60 41.98
C ARG A 734 14.83 9.49 40.48
N ASP A 735 15.89 9.35 39.67
CA ASP A 735 15.73 9.35 38.22
C ASP A 735 16.92 8.68 37.49
N GLY A 736 16.79 8.47 36.18
CA GLY A 736 17.83 7.94 35.30
C GLY A 736 17.63 6.48 34.92
N GLN A 737 17.61 6.18 33.62
CA GLN A 737 17.32 4.85 33.07
C GLN A 737 18.55 4.13 32.48
N GLN A 738 19.73 4.74 32.59
CA GLN A 738 21.01 4.23 32.04
C GLN A 738 20.90 3.84 30.56
N ILE A 739 20.79 4.86 29.69
CA ILE A 739 20.61 4.66 28.25
C ILE A 739 21.73 5.41 27.48
N PRO A 740 22.50 4.70 26.63
CA PRO A 740 23.54 5.32 25.81
C PRO A 740 22.91 6.21 24.72
N PHE A 741 23.53 7.35 24.44
CA PHE A 741 23.07 8.30 23.42
C PHE A 741 23.19 7.74 22.01
N GLU A 742 24.19 6.90 21.78
CA GLU A 742 24.57 6.33 20.48
C GLU A 742 23.44 5.46 19.89
N THR A 743 22.60 4.89 20.75
CA THR A 743 21.35 4.21 20.37
C THR A 743 20.47 5.08 19.47
N PHE A 744 20.51 6.40 19.66
CA PHE A 744 19.78 7.38 18.87
C PHE A 744 20.55 7.80 17.61
N LEU A 745 21.71 8.45 17.76
CA LEU A 745 22.42 9.14 16.67
C LEU A 745 23.68 8.43 16.14
N GLY A 746 24.01 7.24 16.63
CA GLY A 746 25.28 6.58 16.31
C GLY A 746 26.44 7.19 17.10
N LEU A 747 27.67 6.83 16.73
CA LEU A 747 28.86 7.22 17.49
C LEU A 747 29.35 8.63 17.17
N SER A 748 29.16 9.04 15.91
CA SER A 748 29.62 10.32 15.35
C SER A 748 28.46 11.19 14.85
N GLY A 749 27.20 10.83 15.14
CA GLY A 749 26.02 11.53 14.62
C GLY A 749 25.64 11.15 13.19
N GLU A 750 26.30 10.15 12.61
CA GLU A 750 26.14 9.69 11.23
C GLU A 750 24.75 9.10 10.93
N LYS A 751 24.00 8.75 11.97
CA LYS A 751 22.65 8.19 11.83
C LYS A 751 21.61 9.30 11.91
N MET A 752 20.85 9.48 10.85
CA MET A 752 19.73 10.42 10.85
C MET A 752 18.68 10.05 11.93
N PRO A 753 18.28 10.98 12.79
CA PRO A 753 17.30 10.77 13.84
C PRO A 753 15.88 10.54 13.30
N ASP A 754 15.13 9.67 13.99
CA ASP A 754 13.68 9.47 13.83
C ASP A 754 13.04 9.85 15.17
N ILE A 755 12.40 11.03 15.25
CA ILE A 755 11.71 11.46 16.47
C ILE A 755 10.25 10.99 16.38
N ASP A 756 9.91 10.03 17.24
CA ASP A 756 8.58 9.47 17.37
C ASP A 756 7.84 10.12 18.56
N LEU A 757 6.68 10.72 18.29
CA LEU A 757 5.83 11.35 19.31
C LEU A 757 4.42 10.76 19.25
N ASN A 758 3.92 10.33 20.40
CA ASN A 758 2.56 9.80 20.50
C ASN A 758 1.61 10.88 21.02
N PHE A 759 0.69 11.33 20.17
CA PHE A 759 -0.41 12.22 20.51
C PHE A 759 -1.70 11.42 20.72
N SER A 760 -2.70 12.02 21.35
CA SER A 760 -4.06 11.48 21.27
C SER A 760 -4.54 11.49 19.81
N GLN A 761 -5.32 10.49 19.42
CA GLN A 761 -5.86 10.40 18.06
C GLN A 761 -6.63 11.68 17.64
N GLU A 762 -7.29 12.35 18.60
CA GLU A 762 -8.02 13.59 18.39
C GLU A 762 -7.12 14.81 18.12
N TYR A 763 -5.87 14.82 18.62
CA TYR A 763 -4.94 15.94 18.46
C TYR A 763 -3.98 15.76 17.29
N GLN A 764 -3.83 14.54 16.80
CA GLN A 764 -2.82 14.19 15.81
C GLN A 764 -2.83 15.12 14.58
N GLU A 765 -4.01 15.38 13.98
CA GLU A 765 -4.09 16.24 12.80
C GLU A 765 -3.76 17.71 13.13
N GLN A 766 -4.05 18.17 14.35
CA GLN A 766 -3.64 19.51 14.81
C GLN A 766 -2.12 19.59 14.95
N ALA A 767 -1.47 18.56 15.49
CA ALA A 767 0.00 18.48 15.55
C ALA A 767 0.63 18.50 14.15
N HIS A 768 0.02 17.81 13.18
CA HIS A 768 0.48 17.83 11.78
C HIS A 768 0.33 19.22 11.16
N ASN A 769 -0.78 19.91 11.44
CA ASN A 769 -1.01 21.29 10.99
C ASN A 769 -0.03 22.28 11.63
N HIS A 770 0.32 22.08 12.90
CA HIS A 770 1.34 22.90 13.55
C HIS A 770 2.71 22.71 12.91
N LEU A 771 3.11 21.46 12.62
CA LEU A 771 4.36 21.20 11.91
C LEU A 771 4.39 21.88 10.53
N ARG A 772 3.28 21.82 9.78
CA ARG A 772 3.14 22.55 8.50
C ARG A 772 3.31 24.05 8.70
N ALA A 773 2.74 24.62 9.75
CA ALA A 773 2.87 26.06 10.05
C ALA A 773 4.32 26.46 10.35
N ILE A 774 5.10 25.60 11.03
CA ILE A 774 6.53 25.84 11.31
C ILE A 774 7.35 25.95 10.02
N PHE A 775 7.09 25.08 9.04
CA PHE A 775 7.93 24.94 7.83
C PHE A 775 7.34 25.56 6.56
N GLY A 776 6.25 26.34 6.65
CA GLY A 776 5.74 27.12 5.52
C GLY A 776 4.63 26.46 4.69
N GLY A 777 3.94 25.45 5.22
CA GLY A 777 2.67 24.95 4.66
C GLY A 777 2.67 23.50 4.21
N ASN A 778 1.67 23.13 3.40
CA ASN A 778 1.43 21.76 2.93
C ASN A 778 2.50 21.26 1.95
N ASP A 779 3.12 22.17 1.20
CA ASP A 779 4.14 21.80 0.20
C ASP A 779 5.51 21.54 0.83
N SER A 780 5.75 22.10 2.03
CA SER A 780 6.98 21.86 2.80
C SER A 780 6.89 20.66 3.74
N VAL A 781 5.69 20.18 4.06
CA VAL A 781 5.48 19.05 4.97
C VAL A 781 4.45 18.08 4.41
N ILE A 782 4.95 16.99 3.83
CA ILE A 782 4.13 15.99 3.14
C ILE A 782 4.04 14.71 3.97
N ARG A 783 2.84 14.15 4.09
CA ARG A 783 2.65 12.85 4.78
C ARG A 783 3.20 11.72 3.92
N ILE A 784 3.85 10.75 4.55
CA ILE A 784 4.43 9.60 3.85
C ILE A 784 3.31 8.70 3.32
N GLY A 785 3.42 8.25 2.06
CA GLY A 785 2.50 7.27 1.48
C GLY A 785 2.84 5.83 1.88
N THR A 786 1.84 4.95 1.87
CA THR A 786 2.03 3.51 2.09
C THR A 786 1.58 2.69 0.89
N ILE A 787 2.22 1.53 0.69
CA ILE A 787 1.88 0.61 -0.39
C ILE A 787 1.15 -0.57 0.24
N SER A 788 -0.09 -0.82 -0.21
CA SER A 788 -0.85 -2.00 0.19
C SER A 788 -0.65 -3.10 -0.83
N THR A 789 -0.19 -4.25 -0.36
CA THR A 789 0.06 -5.43 -1.18
C THR A 789 -0.88 -6.58 -0.84
N THR A 790 -1.02 -7.53 -1.76
CA THR A 790 -1.72 -8.79 -1.52
C THR A 790 -1.04 -9.55 -0.38
N LYS A 791 -1.86 -10.01 0.56
CA LYS A 791 -1.49 -10.93 1.64
C LYS A 791 -2.19 -12.27 1.42
N GLU A 792 -1.70 -13.34 2.05
CA GLU A 792 -2.27 -14.67 1.88
C GLU A 792 -3.80 -14.70 2.09
N GLN A 793 -4.29 -14.07 3.17
CA GLN A 793 -5.72 -14.00 3.46
C GLN A 793 -6.55 -13.31 2.36
N SER A 794 -5.99 -12.27 1.72
CA SER A 794 -6.69 -11.59 0.62
C SER A 794 -6.80 -12.47 -0.62
N ILE A 795 -5.78 -13.29 -0.87
CA ILE A 795 -5.75 -14.25 -1.99
C ILE A 795 -6.71 -15.40 -1.72
N TYR A 796 -6.74 -15.94 -0.49
CA TYR A 796 -7.74 -16.93 -0.07
C TYR A 796 -9.18 -16.42 -0.27
N ASN A 797 -9.45 -15.18 0.15
CA ASN A 797 -10.77 -14.57 -0.03
C ASN A 797 -11.12 -14.40 -1.51
N ALA A 798 -10.15 -14.05 -2.36
CA ALA A 798 -10.33 -13.94 -3.80
C ALA A 798 -10.63 -15.30 -4.44
N MET A 799 -9.87 -16.35 -4.08
CA MET A 799 -10.11 -17.73 -4.53
C MET A 799 -11.51 -18.22 -4.15
N SER A 800 -11.93 -17.97 -2.91
CA SER A 800 -13.26 -18.35 -2.44
C SER A 800 -14.36 -17.66 -3.23
N LYS A 801 -14.23 -16.35 -3.52
CA LYS A 801 -15.20 -15.61 -4.36
C LYS A 801 -15.20 -16.08 -5.82
N ALA A 802 -14.04 -16.48 -6.33
CA ALA A 802 -13.90 -17.03 -7.67
C ALA A 802 -14.31 -18.51 -7.78
N ASN A 803 -14.77 -19.14 -6.69
CA ASN A 803 -15.06 -20.57 -6.60
C ASN A 803 -13.89 -21.47 -7.03
N ILE A 804 -12.66 -21.03 -6.73
CA ILE A 804 -11.44 -21.79 -7.02
C ILE A 804 -11.07 -22.60 -5.78
N SER A 805 -11.10 -23.93 -5.91
CA SER A 805 -10.60 -24.88 -4.92
C SER A 805 -9.37 -25.57 -5.46
N LEU A 806 -8.25 -25.47 -4.74
CA LEU A 806 -6.97 -26.07 -5.09
C LEU A 806 -6.52 -26.99 -3.95
N ASN A 807 -5.67 -27.96 -4.28
CA ASN A 807 -5.02 -28.75 -3.24
C ASN A 807 -4.06 -27.88 -2.41
N PRO A 808 -3.64 -28.32 -1.20
CA PRO A 808 -2.78 -27.52 -0.34
C PRO A 808 -1.44 -27.11 -0.97
N ALA A 809 -0.85 -27.95 -1.82
CA ALA A 809 0.42 -27.66 -2.48
C ALA A 809 0.29 -26.59 -3.56
N GLU A 810 -0.73 -26.69 -4.41
CA GLU A 810 -1.09 -25.69 -5.41
C GLU A 810 -1.48 -24.37 -4.77
N THR A 811 -2.23 -24.44 -3.67
CA THR A 811 -2.56 -23.25 -2.87
C THR A 811 -1.28 -22.58 -2.36
N ALA A 812 -0.35 -23.35 -1.78
CA ALA A 812 0.92 -22.81 -1.29
C ALA A 812 1.75 -22.16 -2.41
N HIS A 813 1.85 -22.80 -3.58
CA HIS A 813 2.54 -22.24 -4.75
C HIS A 813 1.91 -20.92 -5.20
N LEU A 814 0.58 -20.88 -5.31
CA LEU A 814 -0.16 -19.68 -5.72
C LEU A 814 0.00 -18.55 -4.68
N LEU A 815 -0.07 -18.85 -3.39
CA LEU A 815 0.14 -17.84 -2.34
C LEU A 815 1.55 -17.24 -2.39
N GLN A 816 2.58 -18.07 -2.57
CA GLN A 816 3.96 -17.60 -2.69
C GLN A 816 4.12 -16.67 -3.90
N GLY A 817 3.56 -17.06 -5.04
CA GLY A 817 3.68 -16.30 -6.28
C GLY A 817 2.87 -15.00 -6.31
N LEU A 818 1.72 -14.97 -5.64
CA LEU A 818 0.80 -13.83 -5.69
C LEU A 818 0.88 -12.90 -4.48
N THR A 819 1.70 -13.19 -3.47
CA THR A 819 1.93 -12.30 -2.33
C THR A 819 2.88 -11.15 -2.72
N GLY A 820 2.60 -9.95 -2.19
CA GLY A 820 3.43 -8.76 -2.42
C GLY A 820 3.05 -7.95 -3.66
N ILE A 821 1.98 -8.32 -4.38
CA ILE A 821 1.49 -7.56 -5.53
C ILE A 821 0.75 -6.32 -5.04
N LYS A 822 1.09 -5.14 -5.56
CA LYS A 822 0.43 -3.88 -5.22
C LYS A 822 -1.05 -3.91 -5.61
N THR A 823 -1.90 -3.54 -4.66
CA THR A 823 -3.36 -3.43 -4.86
C THR A 823 -3.84 -1.98 -4.77
N THR A 824 -3.38 -1.24 -3.77
CA THR A 824 -3.74 0.16 -3.54
C THR A 824 -2.62 0.89 -2.79
N THR A 825 -2.79 2.18 -2.56
CA THR A 825 -1.93 2.99 -1.69
C THR A 825 -2.72 3.56 -0.52
N GLY A 826 -2.01 3.91 0.55
CA GLY A 826 -2.56 4.48 1.77
C GLY A 826 -1.70 5.60 2.31
N GLN A 827 -1.93 5.94 3.58
CA GLN A 827 -1.18 6.97 4.29
C GLN A 827 -0.40 6.32 5.43
N HIS A 828 0.80 6.84 5.71
CA HIS A 828 1.52 6.46 6.92
C HIS A 828 0.71 6.96 8.13
N PRO A 829 0.59 6.17 9.21
CA PRO A 829 -0.24 6.54 10.34
C PRO A 829 0.17 7.82 11.07
N GLY A 830 1.33 8.42 10.79
CA GLY A 830 1.78 9.65 11.46
C GLY A 830 3.07 10.25 10.90
N GLY A 831 3.64 9.66 9.86
CA GLY A 831 4.98 10.00 9.39
C GLY A 831 4.92 11.11 8.38
N LEU A 832 5.66 12.18 8.65
CA LEU A 832 5.71 13.39 7.86
C LEU A 832 7.14 13.62 7.44
N VAL A 833 7.31 14.06 6.19
CA VAL A 833 8.60 14.43 5.62
C VAL A 833 8.64 15.94 5.52
N ILE A 834 9.76 16.53 5.96
CA ILE A 834 10.00 17.97 5.88
C ILE A 834 10.91 18.23 4.68
N ILE A 835 10.41 19.06 3.75
CA ILE A 835 11.08 19.43 2.51
C ILE A 835 11.70 20.82 2.72
N PRO A 836 13.01 20.99 2.47
CA PRO A 836 13.63 22.30 2.55
C PRO A 836 13.01 23.29 1.56
N ALA A 837 12.91 24.56 1.95
CA ALA A 837 12.19 25.59 1.18
C ALA A 837 12.73 25.82 -0.25
N HIS A 838 13.99 25.44 -0.51
CA HIS A 838 14.63 25.55 -1.83
C HIS A 838 14.47 24.28 -2.69
N CYS A 839 13.74 23.27 -2.20
CA CYS A 839 13.52 22.00 -2.88
C CYS A 839 12.03 21.75 -3.14
N GLN A 840 11.75 20.89 -4.12
CA GLN A 840 10.42 20.33 -4.35
C GLN A 840 10.43 18.84 -4.03
N MET A 841 9.27 18.28 -3.69
CA MET A 841 9.16 16.86 -3.35
C MET A 841 9.64 15.97 -4.51
N GLU A 842 9.38 16.38 -5.75
CA GLU A 842 9.76 15.66 -6.98
C GLU A 842 11.27 15.61 -7.24
N ALA A 843 12.10 16.24 -6.40
CA ALA A 843 13.54 15.96 -6.34
C ALA A 843 13.85 14.61 -5.68
N PHE A 844 12.90 14.05 -4.91
CA PHE A 844 13.10 12.85 -4.08
C PHE A 844 12.03 11.78 -4.31
N SER A 845 10.80 12.16 -4.61
CA SER A 845 9.71 11.23 -4.89
C SER A 845 8.59 11.92 -5.64
N PRO A 846 7.86 11.23 -6.54
CA PRO A 846 6.56 11.72 -6.94
C PRO A 846 5.62 11.86 -5.73
N VAL A 847 4.49 12.51 -5.92
CA VAL A 847 3.39 12.58 -4.96
C VAL A 847 2.10 12.03 -5.55
N HIS A 848 1.16 11.63 -4.69
CA HIS A 848 -0.14 11.12 -5.15
C HIS A 848 -1.23 11.25 -4.09
N HIS A 849 -2.49 11.19 -4.51
CA HIS A 849 -3.59 10.94 -3.59
C HIS A 849 -3.68 9.45 -3.20
N PRO A 850 -3.74 9.11 -1.90
CA PRO A 850 -3.81 7.73 -1.46
C PRO A 850 -5.11 7.07 -1.92
N SER A 851 -5.02 5.81 -2.37
CA SER A 851 -6.13 5.07 -2.99
C SER A 851 -6.80 5.79 -4.16
N ASN A 852 -6.07 6.70 -4.84
CA ASN A 852 -6.58 7.50 -5.95
C ASN A 852 -7.86 8.30 -5.61
N LYS A 853 -7.95 8.81 -4.38
CA LYS A 853 -9.08 9.65 -3.93
C LYS A 853 -8.68 11.11 -3.87
N LYS A 854 -9.16 11.93 -4.82
CA LYS A 854 -8.92 13.40 -4.85
C LYS A 854 -9.27 14.13 -3.55
N THR A 855 -10.19 13.59 -2.75
CA THR A 855 -10.57 14.18 -1.44
C THR A 855 -9.56 13.91 -0.32
N ALA A 856 -8.60 13.00 -0.51
CA ALA A 856 -7.60 12.67 0.49
C ALA A 856 -6.37 13.60 0.36
N PRO A 857 -5.63 13.89 1.44
CA PRO A 857 -4.41 14.70 1.35
C PRO A 857 -3.36 14.01 0.47
N VAL A 858 -2.55 14.83 -0.20
CA VAL A 858 -1.41 14.37 -1.02
C VAL A 858 -0.36 13.73 -0.12
N VAL A 859 0.20 12.61 -0.57
CA VAL A 859 1.25 11.86 0.12
C VAL A 859 2.41 11.53 -0.81
N THR A 860 3.58 11.23 -0.24
CA THR A 860 4.74 10.75 -1.01
C THR A 860 4.40 9.47 -1.77
N HIS A 861 4.94 9.31 -2.98
CA HIS A 861 4.74 8.10 -3.76
C HIS A 861 5.62 6.94 -3.27
N PHE A 862 6.84 7.24 -2.82
CA PHE A 862 7.70 6.29 -2.11
C PHE A 862 7.27 6.12 -0.65
N SER A 863 7.41 4.88 -0.17
CA SER A 863 7.18 4.54 1.23
C SER A 863 8.33 5.00 2.13
N LYS A 864 8.14 4.91 3.45
CA LYS A 864 9.14 5.29 4.47
C LYS A 864 10.49 4.61 4.25
N GLU A 865 10.50 3.38 3.73
CA GLU A 865 11.71 2.59 3.48
C GLU A 865 12.45 2.99 2.20
N ASN A 866 11.73 3.57 1.24
CA ASN A 866 12.23 3.87 -0.11
C ASN A 866 12.58 5.35 -0.31
N LEU A 867 12.07 6.24 0.54
CA LEU A 867 12.63 7.57 0.72
C LEU A 867 14.02 7.37 1.35
N ALA A 868 15.08 7.78 0.65
CA ALA A 868 16.46 7.61 1.12
C ALA A 868 16.62 8.07 2.58
N HIS A 869 17.62 7.51 3.25
CA HIS A 869 17.95 7.73 4.65
C HIS A 869 18.19 9.21 5.08
N GLY A 870 17.95 10.21 4.22
CA GLY A 870 18.27 11.61 4.50
C GLY A 870 17.15 12.66 4.38
N LEU A 871 15.89 12.35 4.03
CA LEU A 871 14.81 13.32 4.28
C LEU A 871 14.39 13.28 5.74
N PHE A 872 14.43 14.43 6.43
CA PHE A 872 13.97 14.51 7.81
C PHE A 872 12.52 14.12 7.92
N LYS A 873 12.28 13.30 8.95
CA LYS A 873 10.97 12.76 9.23
C LYS A 873 10.62 12.92 10.69
N LEU A 874 9.37 13.26 10.93
CA LEU A 874 8.75 13.28 12.25
C LEU A 874 7.56 12.33 12.23
N ASP A 875 7.58 11.36 13.12
CA ASP A 875 6.48 10.41 13.29
C ASP A 875 5.57 10.92 14.41
N LEU A 876 4.61 11.78 14.03
CA LEU A 876 3.58 12.31 14.91
C LEU A 876 2.37 11.36 14.89
N LEU A 877 2.36 10.41 15.81
CA LEU A 877 1.47 9.24 15.79
C LEU A 877 0.25 9.42 16.69
N GLY A 878 -0.92 9.00 16.23
CA GLY A 878 -2.13 8.93 17.04
C GLY A 878 -2.20 7.62 17.83
N GLN A 879 -2.08 7.69 19.16
CA GLN A 879 -2.21 6.55 20.06
C GLN A 879 -3.37 6.72 21.05
N THR A 880 -3.84 5.58 21.56
CA THR A 880 -4.91 5.53 22.55
C THR A 880 -4.45 5.94 23.95
N GLU A 881 -3.18 5.77 24.28
CA GLU A 881 -2.70 5.87 25.66
C GLU A 881 -2.64 7.32 26.16
N PRO A 882 -2.12 8.29 25.37
CA PRO A 882 -2.26 9.70 25.72
C PRO A 882 -3.73 10.15 25.85
N PHE A 883 -4.64 9.61 25.03
CA PHE A 883 -6.07 9.85 25.17
C PHE A 883 -6.63 9.28 26.49
N LYS A 884 -6.24 8.05 26.87
CA LYS A 884 -6.65 7.45 28.15
C LYS A 884 -6.23 8.32 29.32
N LEU A 885 -4.94 8.70 29.38
CA LEU A 885 -4.41 9.53 30.46
C LEU A 885 -5.12 10.89 30.53
N LYS A 886 -5.42 11.51 29.38
CA LYS A 886 -6.20 12.75 29.33
C LYS A 886 -7.59 12.57 29.96
N LYS A 887 -8.34 11.57 29.51
CA LYS A 887 -9.69 11.31 30.03
C LYS A 887 -9.68 10.91 31.51
N LEU A 888 -8.68 10.16 31.95
CA LEU A 888 -8.52 9.80 33.35
C LEU A 888 -8.23 11.02 34.21
N TYR A 889 -7.36 11.92 33.74
CA TYR A 889 -7.11 13.20 34.41
C TYR A 889 -8.38 14.06 34.48
N GLU A 890 -9.11 14.21 33.37
CA GLU A 890 -10.39 14.96 33.31
C GLU A 890 -11.43 14.42 34.30
N LEU A 891 -11.49 13.10 34.49
CA LEU A 891 -12.47 12.45 35.38
C LEU A 891 -12.05 12.44 36.86
N THR A 892 -10.76 12.51 37.17
CA THR A 892 -10.23 12.26 38.52
C THR A 892 -9.54 13.47 39.14
N GLY A 893 -9.08 14.42 38.34
CA GLY A 893 -8.26 15.56 38.78
C GLY A 893 -6.82 15.22 39.17
N VAL A 894 -6.42 13.94 39.17
CA VAL A 894 -5.06 13.50 39.52
C VAL A 894 -4.19 13.57 38.27
N HIS A 895 -3.12 14.37 38.29
CA HIS A 895 -2.23 14.54 37.15
C HIS A 895 -1.35 13.28 36.95
N PRO A 896 -1.18 12.74 35.73
CA PRO A 896 -0.41 11.51 35.52
C PRO A 896 1.06 11.59 35.98
N ASP A 897 1.67 12.77 35.91
CA ASP A 897 3.09 12.96 36.29
C ASP A 897 3.32 12.98 37.80
N SER A 898 2.27 13.09 38.62
CA SER A 898 2.41 12.98 40.08
C SER A 898 2.38 11.52 40.57
N ILE A 899 2.25 10.54 39.67
CA ILE A 899 2.13 9.12 40.02
C ILE A 899 3.53 8.51 40.18
N PRO A 900 3.88 7.93 41.35
CA PRO A 900 5.18 7.30 41.56
C PRO A 900 5.36 6.05 40.69
N LEU A 901 6.50 5.93 40.00
CA LEU A 901 6.82 4.77 39.16
C LEU A 901 7.11 3.49 39.95
N SER A 902 7.47 3.65 41.23
CA SER A 902 7.83 2.58 42.16
C SER A 902 6.73 2.22 43.15
N ASP A 903 5.47 2.59 42.89
CA ASP A 903 4.34 2.28 43.77
C ASP A 903 4.20 0.76 43.95
N ALA A 904 4.39 0.28 45.18
CA ALA A 904 4.42 -1.14 45.51
C ALA A 904 3.10 -1.86 45.19
N GLN A 905 1.95 -1.20 45.36
CA GLN A 905 0.65 -1.80 45.05
C GLN A 905 0.46 -1.93 43.54
N VAL A 906 0.92 -0.93 42.78
CA VAL A 906 0.91 -0.95 41.31
C VAL A 906 1.79 -2.06 40.77
N LEU A 907 3.05 -2.17 41.23
CA LEU A 907 3.97 -3.22 40.79
C LEU A 907 3.46 -4.62 41.16
N GLN A 908 2.89 -4.77 42.36
CA GLN A 908 2.27 -6.03 42.78
C GLN A 908 1.08 -6.43 41.88
N ALA A 909 0.29 -5.46 41.40
CA ALA A 909 -0.80 -5.74 40.47
C ALA A 909 -0.30 -6.22 39.10
N PHE A 910 0.85 -5.72 38.62
CA PHE A 910 1.53 -6.28 37.45
C PHE A 910 1.97 -7.72 37.69
N ALA A 911 2.60 -8.02 38.82
CA ALA A 911 3.03 -9.38 39.19
C ALA A 911 1.85 -10.37 39.26
N GLN A 912 0.69 -9.92 39.70
CA GLN A 912 -0.56 -10.71 39.71
C GLN A 912 -1.21 -10.86 38.32
N GLY A 913 -0.66 -10.20 37.29
CA GLY A 913 -1.25 -10.19 35.95
C GLY A 913 -2.59 -9.45 35.89
N ARG A 914 -2.83 -8.41 36.70
CA ARG A 914 -4.08 -7.61 36.68
C ARG A 914 -4.09 -6.54 35.59
N THR A 915 -3.53 -6.85 34.42
CA THR A 915 -3.19 -5.89 33.36
C THR A 915 -4.24 -5.73 32.25
N LEU A 916 -5.47 -6.24 32.43
CA LEU A 916 -6.52 -6.01 31.44
C LEU A 916 -6.77 -4.50 31.27
N GLY A 917 -6.74 -4.02 30.03
CA GLY A 917 -6.88 -2.59 29.69
C GLY A 917 -5.60 -1.74 29.77
N ILE A 918 -4.51 -2.30 30.30
CA ILE A 918 -3.21 -1.62 30.43
C ILE A 918 -2.38 -1.79 29.15
N GLY A 919 -1.93 -0.68 28.55
CA GLY A 919 -1.08 -0.70 27.35
C GLY A 919 0.14 -1.60 27.51
N GLU A 920 0.57 -2.25 26.43
CA GLU A 920 1.66 -3.25 26.34
C GLU A 920 1.48 -4.56 27.14
N PHE A 921 1.02 -4.47 28.37
CA PHE A 921 0.95 -5.60 29.29
C PHE A 921 -0.40 -6.33 29.27
N ASN A 922 -1.36 -5.90 28.45
CA ASN A 922 -2.67 -6.55 28.29
C ASN A 922 -2.62 -7.80 27.38
N THR A 923 -1.52 -8.05 26.65
CA THR A 923 -1.41 -9.23 25.80
C THR A 923 -1.29 -10.52 26.61
N GLU A 924 -1.73 -11.64 26.05
CA GLU A 924 -1.65 -12.93 26.75
C GLU A 924 -0.20 -13.35 27.02
N LEU A 925 0.72 -13.05 26.08
CA LEU A 925 2.16 -13.29 26.26
C LEU A 925 2.71 -12.46 27.43
N SER A 926 2.51 -11.15 27.41
CA SER A 926 3.00 -10.25 28.47
C SER A 926 2.45 -10.66 29.84
N ARG A 927 1.17 -11.05 29.92
CA ARG A 927 0.54 -11.53 31.15
C ARG A 927 1.17 -12.81 31.69
N GLN A 928 1.45 -13.78 30.82
CA GLN A 928 2.13 -15.01 31.21
C GLN A 928 3.55 -14.72 31.69
N MET A 929 4.27 -13.81 31.04
CA MET A 929 5.59 -13.37 31.47
C MET A 929 5.53 -12.71 32.85
N LEU A 930 4.62 -11.77 33.07
CA LEU A 930 4.44 -11.09 34.36
C LEU A 930 4.15 -12.08 35.50
N MET A 931 3.20 -13.00 35.30
CA MET A 931 2.85 -14.00 36.33
C MET A 931 4.00 -14.97 36.61
N LYS A 932 4.89 -15.20 35.64
CA LYS A 932 6.03 -16.10 35.80
C LYS A 932 7.24 -15.41 36.43
N ILE A 933 7.55 -14.18 36.00
CA ILE A 933 8.71 -13.41 36.43
C ILE A 933 8.46 -12.76 37.79
N GLN A 934 7.21 -12.39 38.10
CA GLN A 934 6.82 -11.71 39.35
C GLN A 934 7.62 -10.43 39.62
N PRO A 935 7.57 -9.41 38.72
CA PRO A 935 8.34 -8.19 38.87
C PRO A 935 7.99 -7.44 40.15
N ARG A 936 9.02 -6.93 40.83
CA ARG A 936 8.97 -6.13 42.07
C ARG A 936 9.48 -4.72 41.87
N THR A 937 10.17 -4.43 40.77
CA THR A 937 10.75 -3.11 40.50
C THR A 937 10.27 -2.54 39.16
N PHE A 938 10.41 -1.24 38.97
CA PHE A 938 10.12 -0.59 37.71
C PHE A 938 11.10 -1.04 36.62
N GLY A 939 12.39 -1.18 36.93
CA GLY A 939 13.41 -1.67 36.00
C GLY A 939 13.09 -3.06 35.44
N GLU A 940 12.55 -3.97 36.26
CA GLU A 940 12.10 -5.29 35.80
C GLU A 940 10.91 -5.18 34.84
N LEU A 941 9.98 -4.23 35.03
CA LEU A 941 8.91 -3.98 34.06
C LEU A 941 9.45 -3.48 32.71
N VAL A 942 10.48 -2.64 32.72
CA VAL A 942 11.17 -2.22 31.48
C VAL A 942 11.76 -3.43 30.76
N GLN A 943 12.41 -4.34 31.49
CA GLN A 943 12.96 -5.57 30.90
C GLN A 943 11.87 -6.49 30.35
N ILE A 944 10.77 -6.68 31.08
CA ILE A 944 9.64 -7.49 30.60
C ILE A 944 9.01 -6.87 29.35
N SER A 945 8.90 -5.54 29.30
CA SER A 945 8.48 -4.85 28.08
C SER A 945 9.41 -5.20 26.92
N GLY A 946 10.73 -5.05 27.07
CA GLY A 946 11.71 -5.44 26.05
C GLY A 946 11.57 -6.90 25.60
N LEU A 947 11.49 -7.83 26.54
CA LEU A 947 11.38 -9.27 26.27
C LEU A 947 10.07 -9.67 25.57
N ALA A 948 8.97 -8.95 25.83
CA ALA A 948 7.67 -9.24 25.24
C ALA A 948 7.58 -8.85 23.76
N HIS A 949 8.57 -8.12 23.24
CA HIS A 949 8.60 -7.65 21.85
C HIS A 949 9.74 -8.29 21.05
N GLY A 950 9.40 -8.82 19.86
CA GLY A 950 10.37 -9.36 18.92
C GLY A 950 10.39 -10.89 18.87
N THR A 951 10.42 -11.43 17.65
CA THR A 951 10.52 -12.88 17.44
C THR A 951 11.92 -13.37 17.82
N GLY A 952 12.01 -14.45 18.59
CA GLY A 952 13.28 -15.02 19.03
C GLY A 952 13.92 -14.31 20.23
N VAL A 953 13.17 -13.43 20.92
CA VAL A 953 13.61 -12.78 22.17
C VAL A 953 13.22 -13.61 23.38
N TRP A 954 11.92 -13.84 23.61
CA TRP A 954 11.43 -14.65 24.74
C TRP A 954 11.31 -16.15 24.42
N GLU A 955 10.37 -16.52 23.56
CA GLU A 955 10.11 -17.93 23.21
C GLU A 955 11.29 -18.53 22.43
N GLY A 956 11.74 -19.72 22.87
CA GLY A 956 12.91 -20.41 22.31
C GLY A 956 14.26 -19.75 22.64
N ASN A 957 14.29 -18.75 23.54
CA ASN A 957 15.50 -18.01 23.91
C ASN A 957 15.49 -17.61 25.40
N ALA A 958 15.18 -16.36 25.77
CA ALA A 958 15.28 -15.88 27.15
C ALA A 958 14.38 -16.66 28.14
N LYS A 959 13.26 -17.21 27.69
CA LYS A 959 12.39 -18.05 28.51
C LYS A 959 13.10 -19.30 29.04
N GLU A 960 13.86 -19.98 28.17
CA GLU A 960 14.61 -21.18 28.54
C GLU A 960 15.69 -20.82 29.55
N LEU A 961 16.45 -19.74 29.31
CA LEU A 961 17.47 -19.26 30.24
C LEU A 961 16.86 -18.95 31.62
N PHE A 962 15.74 -18.23 31.66
CA PHE A 962 15.06 -17.94 32.91
C PHE A 962 14.58 -19.21 33.64
N GLU A 963 14.03 -20.19 32.92
CA GLU A 963 13.62 -21.49 33.49
C GLU A 963 14.80 -22.31 34.03
N HIS A 964 15.99 -22.14 33.46
CA HIS A 964 17.23 -22.76 33.95
C HIS A 964 17.88 -21.98 35.11
N GLY A 965 17.19 -20.97 35.67
CA GLY A 965 17.63 -20.25 36.86
C GLY A 965 18.52 -19.04 36.59
N PHE A 966 18.65 -18.58 35.33
CA PHE A 966 19.34 -17.32 35.04
C PHE A 966 18.51 -16.13 35.57
N PRO A 967 19.12 -15.18 36.30
CA PRO A 967 18.41 -14.02 36.81
C PRO A 967 18.00 -13.10 35.66
N LEU A 968 16.86 -12.41 35.82
CA LEU A 968 16.29 -11.53 34.80
C LEU A 968 17.29 -10.45 34.33
N GLU A 969 18.07 -9.90 35.26
CA GLU A 969 19.08 -8.87 35.03
C GLU A 969 20.18 -9.28 34.03
N GLN A 970 20.43 -10.58 33.86
CA GLN A 970 21.44 -11.08 32.93
C GLN A 970 20.89 -11.33 31.52
N LEU A 971 19.57 -11.32 31.35
CA LEU A 971 18.93 -11.62 30.07
C LEU A 971 18.99 -10.41 29.13
N ILE A 972 19.05 -10.68 27.83
CA ILE A 972 19.06 -9.65 26.78
C ILE A 972 17.61 -9.20 26.55
N SER A 973 17.25 -8.05 27.13
CA SER A 973 15.88 -7.51 27.04
C SER A 973 15.76 -6.39 26.00
N CYS A 974 16.80 -5.57 25.88
CA CYS A 974 16.87 -4.42 25.01
C CYS A 974 18.21 -4.42 24.27
N ARG A 975 18.28 -3.73 23.12
CA ARG A 975 19.51 -3.66 22.33
C ARG A 975 20.64 -2.95 23.09
N ASP A 976 20.29 -1.94 23.87
CA ASP A 976 21.22 -1.18 24.71
C ASP A 976 21.97 -2.08 25.70
N ASP A 977 21.32 -3.15 26.19
CA ASP A 977 21.94 -4.12 27.11
C ASP A 977 23.14 -4.80 26.45
N ILE A 978 23.09 -5.06 25.14
CA ILE A 978 24.19 -5.68 24.38
C ILE A 978 25.41 -4.76 24.37
N MET A 979 25.21 -3.50 23.99
CA MET A 979 26.29 -2.52 23.90
C MET A 979 26.96 -2.32 25.27
N LEU A 980 26.16 -2.07 26.31
CA LEU A 980 26.68 -1.84 27.68
C LEU A 980 27.37 -3.09 28.24
N THR A 981 26.84 -4.29 28.00
CA THR A 981 27.41 -5.55 28.47
C THR A 981 28.79 -5.83 27.85
N LEU A 982 28.96 -5.48 26.58
CA LEU A 982 30.22 -5.65 25.84
C LEU A 982 31.25 -4.59 26.25
N GLU A 983 30.84 -3.32 26.35
CA GLU A 983 31.69 -2.20 26.78
C GLU A 983 32.22 -2.43 28.21
N ASN A 984 31.34 -2.85 29.14
CA ASN A 984 31.73 -3.17 30.52
C ASN A 984 32.72 -4.34 30.62
N ARG A 985 32.85 -5.16 29.56
CA ARG A 985 33.83 -6.24 29.46
C ARG A 985 35.07 -5.86 28.63
N GLY A 986 35.24 -4.57 28.35
CA GLY A 986 36.42 -4.03 27.66
C GLY A 986 36.37 -4.12 26.14
N MET A 987 35.20 -4.43 25.53
CA MET A 987 35.04 -4.29 24.08
C MET A 987 35.09 -2.80 23.70
N GLU A 988 35.76 -2.50 22.59
CA GLU A 988 35.76 -1.15 22.04
C GLU A 988 34.32 -0.74 21.66
N ARG A 989 33.97 0.52 21.93
CA ARG A 989 32.60 1.02 21.88
C ARG A 989 32.00 0.96 20.47
N SER A 990 32.80 1.19 19.43
CA SER A 990 32.35 1.09 18.05
C SER A 990 31.99 -0.33 17.64
N VAL A 991 32.80 -1.31 18.06
CA VAL A 991 32.50 -2.74 17.85
C VAL A 991 31.24 -3.15 18.62
N ALA A 992 31.12 -2.73 19.89
CA ALA A 992 29.94 -3.04 20.71
C ALA A 992 28.65 -2.48 20.08
N PHE A 993 28.71 -1.27 19.52
CA PHE A 993 27.61 -0.65 18.77
C PHE A 993 27.25 -1.42 17.50
N GLU A 994 28.25 -1.87 16.72
CA GLU A 994 28.01 -2.68 15.52
C GLU A 994 27.32 -4.02 15.84
N VAL A 995 27.78 -4.70 16.90
CA VAL A 995 27.15 -5.94 17.36
C VAL A 995 25.69 -5.69 17.76
N MET A 996 25.44 -4.65 18.55
CA MET A 996 24.07 -4.25 18.94
C MET A 996 23.18 -4.01 17.71
N GLU A 997 23.63 -3.20 16.75
CA GLU A 997 22.84 -2.83 15.57
C GLU A 997 22.64 -4.02 14.60
N THR A 998 23.56 -4.97 14.58
CA THR A 998 23.45 -6.21 13.81
C THR A 998 22.40 -7.13 14.42
N VAL A 999 22.50 -7.42 15.72
CA VAL A 999 21.60 -8.32 16.45
C VAL A 999 20.17 -7.79 16.47
N ARG A 1000 19.96 -6.50 16.75
CA ARG A 1000 18.61 -5.93 16.83
C ARG A 1000 17.85 -5.97 15.50
N LYS A 1001 18.54 -6.16 14.38
CA LYS A 1001 17.96 -6.28 13.01
C LYS A 1001 17.79 -7.75 12.58
N GLY A 1002 18.11 -8.71 13.45
CA GLY A 1002 18.10 -10.13 13.09
C GLY A 1002 19.10 -10.50 12.00
N LYS A 1003 20.15 -9.69 11.83
CA LYS A 1003 21.20 -9.98 10.85
C LYS A 1003 22.17 -11.01 11.44
N LYS A 1004 22.73 -11.84 10.56
CA LYS A 1004 23.77 -12.80 10.96
C LYS A 1004 25.03 -12.06 11.42
N LEU A 1005 25.51 -12.40 12.61
CA LEU A 1005 26.80 -11.95 13.13
C LEU A 1005 27.93 -12.60 12.31
N GLN A 1006 28.89 -11.78 11.87
CA GLN A 1006 30.06 -12.25 11.12
C GLN A 1006 31.03 -13.01 12.04
N PRO A 1007 31.79 -13.99 11.51
CA PRO A 1007 32.76 -14.77 12.30
C PRO A 1007 33.76 -13.92 13.09
N GLU A 1008 34.16 -12.78 12.54
CA GLU A 1008 35.09 -11.82 13.14
C GLU A 1008 34.50 -11.22 14.42
N LEU A 1009 33.29 -10.64 14.34
CA LEU A 1009 32.56 -10.12 15.50
C LEU A 1009 32.33 -11.19 16.57
N ILE A 1010 32.04 -12.43 16.17
CA ILE A 1010 31.89 -13.54 17.11
C ILE A 1010 33.20 -13.85 17.85
N SER A 1011 34.34 -13.76 17.14
CA SER A 1011 35.66 -13.95 17.74
C SER A 1011 35.94 -12.86 18.77
N GLU A 1012 35.68 -11.60 18.43
CA GLU A 1012 35.83 -10.47 19.33
C GLU A 1012 34.92 -10.59 20.57
N MET A 1013 33.65 -10.95 20.38
CA MET A 1013 32.73 -11.23 21.50
C MET A 1013 33.23 -12.36 22.42
N ARG A 1014 33.96 -13.35 21.89
CA ARG A 1014 34.53 -14.43 22.72
C ARG A 1014 35.75 -13.95 23.50
N GLN A 1015 36.55 -13.05 22.95
CA GLN A 1015 37.74 -12.51 23.60
C GLN A 1015 37.40 -11.69 24.85
N THR A 1016 36.20 -11.12 24.94
CA THR A 1016 35.71 -10.43 26.15
C THR A 1016 35.32 -11.38 27.29
N GLY A 1017 35.47 -12.71 27.11
CA GLY A 1017 35.09 -13.70 28.11
C GLY A 1017 33.58 -13.91 28.27
N LEU A 1018 32.77 -13.55 27.26
CA LEU A 1018 31.33 -13.80 27.31
C LEU A 1018 31.02 -15.30 27.29
N PRO A 1019 30.01 -15.74 28.06
CA PRO A 1019 29.60 -17.13 28.04
C PRO A 1019 28.96 -17.50 26.69
N SER A 1020 29.13 -18.76 26.28
CA SER A 1020 28.68 -19.26 24.98
C SER A 1020 27.18 -19.09 24.74
N TRP A 1021 26.37 -19.17 25.81
CA TRP A 1021 24.93 -18.96 25.74
C TRP A 1021 24.56 -17.55 25.29
N TYR A 1022 25.34 -16.53 25.63
CA TYR A 1022 25.04 -15.12 25.29
C TYR A 1022 25.12 -14.91 23.79
N ILE A 1023 26.16 -15.45 23.16
CA ILE A 1023 26.33 -15.42 21.70
C ILE A 1023 25.22 -16.22 21.01
N ALA A 1024 24.84 -17.37 21.58
CA ALA A 1024 23.73 -18.17 21.06
C ALA A 1024 22.39 -17.39 21.13
N ALA A 1025 22.15 -16.68 22.23
CA ALA A 1025 20.97 -15.84 22.41
C ALA A 1025 20.94 -14.71 21.38
N CYS A 1026 22.05 -13.99 21.15
CA CYS A 1026 22.16 -12.95 20.13
C CYS A 1026 21.79 -13.46 18.72
N ARG A 1027 22.17 -14.70 18.37
CA ARG A 1027 21.88 -15.30 17.05
C ARG A 1027 20.41 -15.68 16.85
N LYS A 1028 19.64 -15.87 17.92
CA LYS A 1028 18.22 -16.24 17.87
C LYS A 1028 17.29 -15.03 17.70
N ILE A 1029 17.75 -13.83 18.07
CA ILE A 1029 16.97 -12.59 18.05
C ILE A 1029 16.76 -12.13 16.61
N ASN A 1030 15.50 -11.99 16.18
CA ASN A 1030 15.17 -11.43 14.86
C ASN A 1030 14.94 -9.91 14.90
N TYR A 1031 14.53 -9.40 16.07
CA TYR A 1031 14.27 -7.98 16.30
C TYR A 1031 14.30 -7.68 17.80
N LEU A 1032 14.85 -6.53 18.18
CA LEU A 1032 15.01 -6.14 19.60
C LEU A 1032 14.73 -4.64 19.81
N PHE A 1033 14.02 -4.32 20.88
CA PHE A 1033 13.63 -2.94 21.24
C PHE A 1033 14.79 -2.11 21.80
N PRO A 1034 14.78 -0.77 21.61
CA PRO A 1034 15.56 0.15 22.44
C PRO A 1034 14.98 0.27 23.85
N LYS A 1035 15.87 0.36 24.85
CA LYS A 1035 15.49 0.51 26.27
C LYS A 1035 14.67 1.78 26.51
N ALA A 1036 14.96 2.87 25.80
CA ALA A 1036 14.18 4.10 25.84
C ALA A 1036 12.69 3.89 25.50
N HIS A 1037 12.40 3.06 24.50
CA HIS A 1037 11.03 2.76 24.09
C HIS A 1037 10.33 1.88 25.13
N ALA A 1038 11.01 0.86 25.64
CA ALA A 1038 10.50 0.00 26.70
C ALA A 1038 10.20 0.81 27.98
N ALA A 1039 11.09 1.75 28.36
CA ALA A 1039 10.91 2.62 29.51
C ALA A 1039 9.70 3.56 29.35
N ALA A 1040 9.56 4.22 28.20
CA ALA A 1040 8.41 5.09 27.92
C ALA A 1040 7.07 4.34 28.01
N TYR A 1041 7.05 3.10 27.54
CA TYR A 1041 5.87 2.24 27.58
C TYR A 1041 5.56 1.76 29.00
N ALA A 1042 6.58 1.37 29.77
CA ALA A 1042 6.44 1.01 31.18
C ALA A 1042 5.93 2.19 32.03
N ILE A 1043 6.42 3.42 31.80
CA ILE A 1043 5.95 4.65 32.46
C ILE A 1043 4.44 4.81 32.27
N ASN A 1044 3.97 4.77 31.02
CA ASN A 1044 2.55 4.92 30.71
C ASN A 1044 1.70 3.78 31.30
N ALA A 1045 2.22 2.54 31.29
CA ALA A 1045 1.55 1.39 31.87
C ALA A 1045 1.38 1.55 33.39
N VAL A 1046 2.41 2.00 34.10
CA VAL A 1046 2.37 2.24 35.55
C VAL A 1046 1.40 3.37 35.89
N LYS A 1047 1.49 4.52 35.20
CA LYS A 1047 0.53 5.63 35.34
C LYS A 1047 -0.92 5.15 35.15
N THR A 1048 -1.18 4.36 34.11
CA THR A 1048 -2.52 3.83 33.82
C THR A 1048 -2.99 2.79 34.85
N MET A 1049 -2.10 1.91 35.32
CA MET A 1049 -2.42 0.91 36.34
C MET A 1049 -2.77 1.57 37.68
N TRP A 1050 -2.10 2.66 38.03
CA TRP A 1050 -2.44 3.42 39.23
C TRP A 1050 -3.91 3.88 39.21
N TYR A 1051 -4.40 4.43 38.10
CA TYR A 1051 -5.84 4.78 37.97
C TYR A 1051 -6.75 3.55 38.05
N LYS A 1052 -6.31 2.40 37.52
CA LYS A 1052 -7.09 1.15 37.63
C LYS A 1052 -7.29 0.72 39.09
N LEU A 1053 -6.28 0.89 39.93
CA LEU A 1053 -6.34 0.51 41.34
C LEU A 1053 -7.05 1.55 42.20
N ASN A 1054 -6.74 2.83 42.00
CA ASN A 1054 -7.18 3.93 42.87
C ASN A 1054 -8.51 4.56 42.42
N THR A 1055 -8.80 4.55 41.12
CA THR A 1055 -10.02 5.11 40.54
C THR A 1055 -10.64 4.15 39.51
N PRO A 1056 -10.98 2.91 39.91
CA PRO A 1056 -11.36 1.85 38.98
C PRO A 1056 -12.54 2.23 38.10
N LEU A 1057 -13.54 2.93 38.65
CA LEU A 1057 -14.72 3.37 37.91
C LEU A 1057 -14.35 4.27 36.71
N ALA A 1058 -13.47 5.26 36.91
CA ALA A 1058 -12.95 6.11 35.83
C ALA A 1058 -12.14 5.31 34.81
N PHE A 1059 -11.27 4.41 35.28
CA PHE A 1059 -10.47 3.54 34.42
C PHE A 1059 -11.34 2.72 33.46
N TYR A 1060 -12.35 2.00 33.97
CA TYR A 1060 -13.21 1.17 33.14
C TYR A 1060 -14.13 2.00 32.23
N ALA A 1061 -14.59 3.19 32.65
CA ALA A 1061 -15.32 4.10 31.76
C ALA A 1061 -14.49 4.45 30.51
N VAL A 1062 -13.22 4.83 30.70
CA VAL A 1062 -12.33 5.21 29.61
C VAL A 1062 -11.95 4.01 28.74
N CYS A 1063 -11.58 2.87 29.33
CA CYS A 1063 -11.21 1.67 28.56
C CYS A 1063 -12.38 1.12 27.73
N LEU A 1064 -13.59 1.09 28.29
CA LEU A 1064 -14.77 0.58 27.57
C LEU A 1064 -15.26 1.57 26.50
N THR A 1065 -14.98 2.87 26.65
CA THR A 1065 -15.21 3.87 25.59
C THR A 1065 -14.37 3.60 24.34
N LEU A 1066 -13.11 3.21 24.54
CA LEU A 1066 -12.21 2.83 23.44
C LEU A 1066 -12.60 1.49 22.80
N ASP A 1067 -13.20 0.58 23.57
CA ASP A 1067 -13.59 -0.76 23.16
C ASP A 1067 -15.10 -0.90 22.83
N ARG A 1068 -15.80 0.24 22.66
CA ARG A 1068 -17.27 0.30 22.52
C ARG A 1068 -17.84 -0.51 21.36
N ASP A 1069 -17.13 -0.59 20.24
CA ASP A 1069 -17.59 -1.29 19.03
C ASP A 1069 -17.69 -2.82 19.24
N ASP A 1070 -16.92 -3.35 20.19
CA ASP A 1070 -16.89 -4.77 20.54
C ASP A 1070 -17.65 -5.05 21.85
N PHE A 1071 -18.24 -4.03 22.48
CA PHE A 1071 -19.01 -4.12 23.71
C PHE A 1071 -20.41 -4.69 23.46
N LEU A 1072 -20.86 -5.60 24.32
CA LEU A 1072 -22.20 -6.16 24.27
C LEU A 1072 -22.94 -5.88 25.58
N LEU A 1073 -23.98 -5.03 25.51
CA LEU A 1073 -24.84 -4.68 26.65
C LEU A 1073 -25.41 -5.89 27.38
N THR A 1074 -25.78 -6.96 26.66
CA THR A 1074 -26.29 -8.20 27.27
C THR A 1074 -25.32 -8.81 28.27
N ASN A 1075 -24.01 -8.69 28.04
CA ASN A 1075 -23.00 -9.25 28.94
C ASN A 1075 -22.81 -8.39 30.19
N ALA A 1076 -23.09 -7.09 30.13
CA ALA A 1076 -23.01 -6.20 31.29
C ALA A 1076 -24.05 -6.56 32.38
N PHE A 1077 -25.22 -7.07 31.98
CA PHE A 1077 -26.32 -7.42 32.90
C PHE A 1077 -26.47 -8.92 33.16
N MET A 1078 -25.74 -9.78 32.46
CA MET A 1078 -25.73 -11.24 32.66
C MET A 1078 -25.31 -11.61 34.09
N PRO A 1079 -25.81 -12.69 34.73
CA PRO A 1079 -25.24 -13.16 36.00
C PRO A 1079 -23.73 -13.43 35.88
N LEU A 1080 -22.94 -13.08 36.91
CA LEU A 1080 -21.48 -13.17 36.86
C LEU A 1080 -20.97 -14.59 36.53
N ASN A 1081 -21.58 -15.61 37.13
CA ASN A 1081 -21.23 -17.02 36.88
C ASN A 1081 -21.46 -17.42 35.42
N GLU A 1082 -22.59 -17.02 34.82
CA GLU A 1082 -22.91 -17.31 33.43
C GLU A 1082 -21.95 -16.62 32.45
N LEU A 1083 -21.57 -15.37 32.76
CA LEU A 1083 -20.56 -14.65 31.98
C LEU A 1083 -19.20 -15.35 32.06
N GLY A 1084 -18.82 -15.86 33.24
CA GLY A 1084 -17.62 -16.68 33.43
C GLY A 1084 -17.64 -17.96 32.59
N GLU A 1085 -18.74 -18.70 32.56
CA GLU A 1085 -18.89 -19.89 31.71
C GLU A 1085 -18.81 -19.55 30.21
N LYS A 1086 -19.44 -18.45 29.80
CA LYS A 1086 -19.36 -17.94 28.42
C LYS A 1086 -17.91 -17.62 28.04
N LEU A 1087 -17.16 -16.97 28.93
CA LEU A 1087 -15.73 -16.69 28.72
C LEU A 1087 -14.91 -17.97 28.62
N ASN A 1088 -15.19 -18.99 29.44
CA ASN A 1088 -14.53 -20.29 29.36
C ASN A 1088 -14.78 -20.98 28.00
N ARG A 1089 -16.01 -20.90 27.47
CA ARG A 1089 -16.33 -21.41 26.11
C ARG A 1089 -15.62 -20.60 25.02
N GLN A 1090 -15.62 -19.27 25.12
CA GLN A 1090 -14.93 -18.39 24.17
C GLN A 1090 -13.42 -18.63 24.18
N TRP A 1091 -12.81 -18.83 25.34
CA TRP A 1091 -11.39 -19.12 25.48
C TRP A 1091 -10.97 -20.37 24.71
N LYS A 1092 -11.74 -21.47 24.82
CA LYS A 1092 -11.47 -22.71 24.06
C LYS A 1092 -11.43 -22.46 22.54
N ARG A 1093 -12.28 -21.55 22.05
CA ARG A 1093 -12.33 -21.17 20.62
C ARG A 1093 -11.20 -20.20 20.25
N VAL A 1094 -10.94 -19.18 21.07
CA VAL A 1094 -9.90 -18.15 20.86
C VAL A 1094 -8.48 -18.74 20.90
N LYS A 1095 -8.27 -19.78 21.73
CA LYS A 1095 -7.01 -20.54 21.77
C LYS A 1095 -6.76 -21.33 20.47
N SER A 1096 -7.79 -21.60 19.68
CA SER A 1096 -7.61 -22.22 18.36
C SER A 1096 -7.16 -21.18 17.33
N TYR A 1097 -6.26 -21.57 16.40
CA TYR A 1097 -5.81 -20.70 15.31
C TYR A 1097 -6.93 -20.20 14.37
N ARG A 1098 -8.15 -20.73 14.50
CA ARG A 1098 -9.31 -20.42 13.64
C ARG A 1098 -10.12 -19.21 14.11
N ALA A 1099 -9.85 -18.65 15.30
CA ALA A 1099 -10.60 -17.50 15.79
C ALA A 1099 -10.24 -16.21 15.05
N SER A 1100 -11.26 -15.54 14.50
CA SER A 1100 -11.17 -14.26 13.81
C SER A 1100 -10.72 -13.13 14.75
N VAL A 1101 -10.19 -12.04 14.17
CA VAL A 1101 -9.79 -10.83 14.93
C VAL A 1101 -10.95 -10.28 15.76
N LYS A 1102 -12.16 -10.27 15.20
CA LYS A 1102 -13.37 -9.80 15.89
C LYS A 1102 -13.71 -10.65 17.12
N GLU A 1103 -13.61 -11.98 17.01
CA GLU A 1103 -13.85 -12.89 18.14
C GLU A 1103 -12.82 -12.68 19.27
N ARG A 1104 -11.56 -12.44 18.91
CA ARG A 1104 -10.48 -12.15 19.89
C ARG A 1104 -10.73 -10.83 20.62
N LYS A 1105 -11.12 -9.77 19.90
CA LYS A 1105 -11.46 -8.47 20.49
C LYS A 1105 -12.67 -8.59 21.42
N GLN A 1106 -13.75 -9.21 20.95
CA GLN A 1106 -14.95 -9.39 21.76
C GLN A 1106 -14.67 -10.21 23.03
N TYR A 1107 -13.86 -11.27 22.96
CA TYR A 1107 -13.43 -12.01 24.14
C TYR A 1107 -12.70 -11.13 25.15
N ARG A 1108 -11.79 -10.26 24.68
CA ARG A 1108 -11.06 -9.31 25.53
C ARG A 1108 -12.02 -8.33 26.23
N VAL A 1109 -12.96 -7.73 25.50
CA VAL A 1109 -13.94 -6.80 26.09
C VAL A 1109 -14.82 -7.50 27.13
N ASN A 1110 -15.28 -8.73 26.84
CA ASN A 1110 -16.07 -9.50 27.80
C ASN A 1110 -15.29 -9.83 29.09
N ARG A 1111 -13.98 -10.08 29.00
CA ARG A 1111 -13.13 -10.26 30.19
C ARG A 1111 -13.04 -8.98 31.00
N MET A 1112 -12.96 -7.81 30.34
CA MET A 1112 -12.93 -6.52 31.01
C MET A 1112 -14.24 -6.22 31.74
N ILE A 1113 -15.40 -6.52 31.11
CA ILE A 1113 -16.72 -6.43 31.76
C ILE A 1113 -16.77 -7.32 33.00
N HIS A 1114 -16.30 -8.56 32.88
CA HIS A 1114 -16.28 -9.51 34.00
C HIS A 1114 -15.39 -9.02 35.14
N GLU A 1115 -14.17 -8.53 34.84
CA GLU A 1115 -13.23 -7.99 35.85
C GLU A 1115 -13.79 -6.76 36.56
N ALA A 1116 -14.42 -5.83 35.82
CA ALA A 1116 -15.04 -4.64 36.37
C ALA A 1116 -16.14 -5.01 37.37
N ARG A 1117 -17.03 -5.95 37.01
CA ARG A 1117 -18.15 -6.38 37.86
C ARG A 1117 -17.70 -7.20 39.07
N GLN A 1118 -16.67 -8.03 38.91
CA GLN A 1118 -16.04 -8.70 40.06
C GLN A 1118 -15.42 -7.69 41.05
N SER A 1119 -15.01 -6.52 40.56
CA SER A 1119 -14.48 -5.42 41.37
C SER A 1119 -15.59 -4.51 41.95
N GLY A 1120 -16.86 -4.90 41.86
CA GLY A 1120 -17.99 -4.17 42.42
C GLY A 1120 -18.54 -3.04 41.54
N ILE A 1121 -18.10 -2.93 40.28
CA ILE A 1121 -18.62 -1.89 39.37
C ILE A 1121 -19.95 -2.32 38.77
N GLU A 1122 -20.93 -1.43 38.89
CA GLU A 1122 -22.25 -1.60 38.31
C GLU A 1122 -22.39 -0.85 36.99
N PHE A 1123 -23.14 -1.44 36.06
CA PHE A 1123 -23.53 -0.84 34.79
C PHE A 1123 -24.99 -0.38 34.88
N ASP A 1124 -25.28 0.83 34.39
CA ASP A 1124 -26.64 1.32 34.22
C ASP A 1124 -27.14 1.03 32.79
N ARG A 1125 -28.44 1.22 32.56
CA ARG A 1125 -29.06 1.11 31.23
C ARG A 1125 -28.71 2.30 30.36
N VAL A 1126 -28.94 2.15 29.06
CA VAL A 1126 -28.89 3.30 28.14
C VAL A 1126 -30.03 4.26 28.50
N ARG A 1127 -29.76 5.53 28.75
CA ARG A 1127 -30.76 6.52 29.14
C ARG A 1127 -30.85 7.62 28.11
N LEU A 1128 -32.05 7.96 27.67
CA LEU A 1128 -32.26 8.95 26.60
C LEU A 1128 -31.59 10.31 26.88
N TYR A 1129 -31.71 10.80 28.11
CA TYR A 1129 -31.19 12.11 28.51
C TYR A 1129 -29.78 12.06 29.11
N ASN A 1130 -29.35 10.90 29.59
CA ASN A 1130 -28.12 10.76 30.38
C ASN A 1130 -26.98 10.03 29.64
N SER A 1131 -27.28 9.17 28.67
CA SER A 1131 -26.25 8.52 27.85
C SER A 1131 -25.60 9.53 26.91
N ALA A 1132 -24.28 9.41 26.72
CA ALA A 1132 -23.53 10.17 25.72
C ALA A 1132 -23.60 9.48 24.34
N SER A 1133 -23.05 10.15 23.32
CA SER A 1133 -22.96 9.56 21.96
C SER A 1133 -22.05 8.34 21.94
N THR A 1134 -20.81 8.52 22.41
CA THR A 1134 -19.68 7.57 22.25
C THR A 1134 -19.05 7.14 23.55
N ASP A 1135 -19.17 7.95 24.61
CA ASP A 1135 -18.39 7.79 25.83
C ASP A 1135 -19.21 7.14 26.94
N PHE A 1136 -18.60 6.17 27.63
CA PHE A 1136 -19.13 5.72 28.92
C PHE A 1136 -18.96 6.84 29.94
N THR A 1137 -20.04 7.18 30.63
CA THR A 1137 -20.04 8.23 31.65
C THR A 1137 -20.30 7.64 33.03
N ILE A 1138 -19.99 8.41 34.08
CA ILE A 1138 -20.19 7.99 35.47
C ILE A 1138 -21.36 8.79 36.04
N GLN A 1139 -22.40 8.09 36.50
CA GLN A 1139 -23.54 8.69 37.20
C GLN A 1139 -23.94 7.84 38.39
N SER A 1140 -24.11 8.47 39.56
CA SER A 1140 -24.51 7.79 40.80
C SER A 1140 -23.66 6.56 41.13
N GLY A 1141 -22.36 6.61 40.84
CA GLY A 1141 -21.42 5.50 41.08
C GLY A 1141 -21.50 4.35 40.07
N LYS A 1142 -22.26 4.48 38.97
CA LYS A 1142 -22.43 3.46 37.94
C LYS A 1142 -21.89 3.91 36.58
N LEU A 1143 -21.52 2.95 35.75
CA LEU A 1143 -21.15 3.17 34.35
C LEU A 1143 -22.39 3.24 33.47
N VAL A 1144 -22.63 4.41 32.88
CA VAL A 1144 -23.72 4.63 31.92
C VAL A 1144 -23.19 4.40 30.50
N PRO A 1145 -23.72 3.41 29.77
CA PRO A 1145 -23.30 3.12 28.41
C PRO A 1145 -23.76 4.21 27.42
N PRO A 1146 -22.95 4.50 26.38
CA PRO A 1146 -23.31 5.44 25.32
C PRO A 1146 -24.29 4.83 24.31
N PHE A 1147 -24.87 5.64 23.43
CA PHE A 1147 -25.72 5.12 22.35
C PHE A 1147 -24.94 4.29 21.31
N ALA A 1148 -23.64 4.56 21.13
CA ALA A 1148 -22.80 3.85 20.17
C ALA A 1148 -22.66 2.34 20.42
N VAL A 1149 -22.94 1.84 21.65
CA VAL A 1149 -22.92 0.38 21.91
C VAL A 1149 -24.19 -0.35 21.44
N LEU A 1150 -25.19 0.38 20.94
CA LEU A 1150 -26.41 -0.20 20.36
C LEU A 1150 -26.15 -0.69 18.93
N ASP A 1151 -26.42 -1.97 18.69
CA ASP A 1151 -26.09 -2.61 17.41
C ASP A 1151 -26.81 -1.98 16.21
N GLY A 1152 -26.02 -1.53 15.24
CA GLY A 1152 -26.49 -0.90 14.00
C GLY A 1152 -27.08 0.50 14.16
N VAL A 1153 -26.79 1.19 15.25
CA VAL A 1153 -27.08 2.61 15.44
C VAL A 1153 -25.92 3.45 14.90
N GLY A 1154 -26.20 4.35 13.95
CA GLY A 1154 -25.19 5.23 13.38
C GLY A 1154 -25.00 6.52 14.18
N GLU A 1155 -23.74 6.91 14.42
CA GLU A 1155 -23.38 8.11 15.21
C GLU A 1155 -24.04 9.39 14.68
N ALA A 1156 -24.14 9.57 13.36
CA ALA A 1156 -24.78 10.76 12.77
C ALA A 1156 -26.25 10.91 13.17
N LYS A 1157 -27.00 9.80 13.30
CA LYS A 1157 -28.40 9.82 13.74
C LYS A 1157 -28.51 10.11 15.24
N VAL A 1158 -27.57 9.59 16.02
CA VAL A 1158 -27.47 9.88 17.45
C VAL A 1158 -27.14 11.35 17.67
N ALA A 1159 -26.24 11.94 16.89
CA ALA A 1159 -25.89 13.36 16.99
C ALA A 1159 -27.10 14.29 16.81
N VAL A 1160 -27.94 14.02 15.81
CA VAL A 1160 -29.20 14.78 15.60
C VAL A 1160 -30.14 14.63 16.79
N MET A 1161 -30.34 13.40 17.29
CA MET A 1161 -31.16 13.15 18.48
C MET A 1161 -30.62 13.90 19.72
N LEU A 1162 -29.30 13.91 19.91
CA LEU A 1162 -28.64 14.59 21.03
C LEU A 1162 -28.78 16.11 20.97
N GLN A 1163 -28.84 16.70 19.78
CA GLN A 1163 -29.11 18.14 19.62
C GLN A 1163 -30.57 18.45 19.99
N GLU A 1164 -31.50 17.60 19.57
CA GLU A 1164 -32.94 17.78 19.78
C GLU A 1164 -33.39 17.46 21.22
N ARG A 1165 -32.66 16.62 21.96
CA ARG A 1165 -33.04 16.22 23.34
C ARG A 1165 -32.99 17.35 24.36
N ASN A 1166 -32.43 18.51 24.02
CA ASN A 1166 -32.46 19.71 24.85
C ASN A 1166 -33.91 20.15 25.17
N GLN A 1167 -34.86 19.78 24.31
CA GLN A 1167 -36.28 19.82 24.62
C GLN A 1167 -36.80 18.38 24.86
N PRO A 1168 -37.44 18.10 26.00
CA PRO A 1168 -37.96 16.77 26.30
C PRO A 1168 -38.84 16.24 25.18
N PHE A 1169 -38.62 14.99 24.79
CA PHE A 1169 -39.48 14.32 23.81
C PHE A 1169 -40.82 13.96 24.45
N LYS A 1170 -41.91 14.23 23.74
CA LYS A 1170 -43.27 14.04 24.28
C LYS A 1170 -43.72 12.58 24.28
N ASN A 1171 -43.25 11.80 23.31
CA ASN A 1171 -43.58 10.39 23.11
C ASN A 1171 -42.64 9.78 22.05
N MET A 1172 -42.80 8.48 21.79
CA MET A 1172 -42.01 7.74 20.79
C MET A 1172 -42.14 8.28 19.36
N THR A 1173 -43.29 8.88 19.00
CA THR A 1173 -43.48 9.50 17.68
C THR A 1173 -42.64 10.76 17.55
N ASP A 1174 -42.61 11.61 18.59
CA ASP A 1174 -41.77 12.82 18.66
C ASP A 1174 -40.27 12.47 18.60
N LEU A 1175 -39.83 11.43 19.33
CA LEU A 1175 -38.45 10.94 19.25
C LEU A 1175 -38.08 10.46 17.83
N ARG A 1176 -39.01 9.81 17.12
CA ARG A 1176 -38.80 9.33 15.75
C ARG A 1176 -38.75 10.47 14.73
N THR A 1177 -39.63 11.45 14.83
CA THR A 1177 -39.77 12.52 13.83
C THR A 1177 -38.78 13.64 14.05
N ARG A 1178 -38.74 14.20 15.27
CA ARG A 1178 -37.88 15.31 15.67
C ARG A 1178 -36.46 14.82 15.93
N GLY A 1179 -36.30 13.81 16.77
CA GLY A 1179 -34.99 13.21 17.06
C GLY A 1179 -34.40 12.36 15.92
N LYS A 1180 -35.12 12.19 14.79
CA LYS A 1180 -34.73 11.35 13.65
C LYS A 1180 -34.28 9.93 14.05
N ALA A 1181 -34.82 9.40 15.15
CA ALA A 1181 -34.44 8.10 15.66
C ALA A 1181 -34.90 6.98 14.69
N GLY A 1182 -33.94 6.32 14.04
CA GLY A 1182 -34.20 5.22 13.13
C GLY A 1182 -34.70 3.96 13.86
N LYS A 1183 -35.26 3.01 13.11
CA LYS A 1183 -35.81 1.74 13.63
C LYS A 1183 -34.87 1.03 14.62
N LYS A 1184 -33.59 0.87 14.26
CA LYS A 1184 -32.59 0.20 15.11
C LYS A 1184 -32.30 0.93 16.43
N LEU A 1185 -32.31 2.26 16.42
CA LEU A 1185 -32.11 3.05 17.64
C LEU A 1185 -33.29 2.89 18.59
N LEU A 1186 -34.52 2.95 18.07
CA LEU A 1186 -35.73 2.72 18.86
C LEU A 1186 -35.78 1.30 19.41
N GLU A 1187 -35.48 0.28 18.60
CA GLU A 1187 -35.39 -1.12 19.05
C GLU A 1187 -34.34 -1.30 20.16
N GLY A 1188 -33.17 -0.68 20.00
CA GLY A 1188 -32.11 -0.68 21.00
C GLY A 1188 -32.53 -0.06 22.32
N LEU A 1189 -33.19 1.10 22.28
CA LEU A 1189 -33.69 1.80 23.45
C LEU A 1189 -34.84 1.06 24.14
N THR A 1190 -35.76 0.45 23.40
CA THR A 1190 -36.83 -0.37 24.00
C THR A 1190 -36.26 -1.61 24.69
N LYS A 1191 -35.20 -2.21 24.13
CA LYS A 1191 -34.63 -3.45 24.63
C LYS A 1191 -33.65 -3.26 25.79
N PHE A 1192 -32.82 -2.22 25.72
CA PHE A 1192 -31.70 -2.01 26.64
C PHE A 1192 -31.72 -0.67 27.35
N GLY A 1193 -32.66 0.21 26.97
CA GLY A 1193 -32.78 1.53 27.55
C GLY A 1193 -33.81 1.62 28.66
N ASP A 1194 -33.85 2.80 29.27
CA ASP A 1194 -34.93 3.24 30.15
C ASP A 1194 -35.76 4.28 29.39
N LEU A 1195 -37.01 3.91 29.06
CA LEU A 1195 -37.97 4.75 28.34
C LEU A 1195 -39.12 5.22 29.23
N ASN A 1196 -39.01 5.06 30.56
CA ASN A 1196 -40.07 5.44 31.50
C ASN A 1196 -40.48 6.91 31.38
N ASP A 1197 -39.60 7.78 30.88
CA ASP A 1197 -39.88 9.21 30.64
C ASP A 1197 -40.68 9.49 29.35
N LEU A 1198 -40.94 8.47 28.52
CA LEU A 1198 -41.65 8.58 27.22
C LEU A 1198 -42.98 7.81 27.17
N PHE A 1199 -43.31 7.05 28.22
CA PHE A 1199 -44.51 6.23 28.34
C PHE A 1199 -45.56 6.86 29.24
#